data_AF-A0A0R3TJQ7-F1
#
_entry.id   AF-A0A0R3TJQ7-F1
#
_cell.length_a   1.000
_cell.length_b   1.000
_cell.length_c   1.000
_cell.angle_alpha   90.00
_cell.angle_beta   90.00
_cell.angle_gamma   90.00
#
_symmetry.space_group_name_H-M   'P 1'
#
loop_
_entity.id
_entity.type
_entity.pdbx_description
1 polymer ?
#
loop_
_entity_poly.entity_id
_entity_poly.type
_entity_poly.pdbx_seq_one_letter_code
_entity_poly.pdbx_strand_id
1 'polypeptide(L)'
;MLLYRTNLMVEQPFSLPYILAHNLITIAPSSPPKNYSFVKTHHPLVLVVTASDKQISDDAKLITSVVRSLRISVFPLLPQLVFTQLHQLISSKSFQLVIFEDILMYFKLPVKIKSVLDEYCKSNNVNIIGFPKNLNTLKNLPSSENLSEMDPTFPLLVKRFTRGSPPQGFYLSRESDVLYLAKGGQVDTRPLVDQAPPCRDWQRTSPRCFQHRREVYPQLLAETASYISHFSYLLPGFDSVLRRSHIPEDLIKIEEQRLAQSFSTFVPRESIDSALFQTIAFSKVYPGYKTDVEQRSCAFDDCGIDGCFGDDVYQALVLKDVGKIDGIERILFAFEPLQHWSTTLLLSDAIWHFLKDIAVLEYELGLVRYIHIDIDDVFVAPAGTRMTSSDVKHLIETQDRWRQFIPGFTFHMGFAGSSFKRGNPQEQLGDEALIENRHQFKWFCHTFSHAQPHALSEAEVTQQLELNKAFAEEKDLPIAPGYSVAPHHSGVYPVAPHLYRAWKAVWNINVTTTEGYPYLFPASSRRGFNYMGIQVLPRQVSGVYTTTTQLATYPGGVSKLDGMAFGGDLFDTSLFRPVNLYMTHFGNYAQDRLAIYVFERLFAFIKAWTRLEIRWAPLWLLVEKHLKYNPLERPQSPFSLPIYSDPCVDPRHEAIWFPSGCTPEGRRLPKAVIVGPQKTGTTALLAFMAMHPQLQPNKFETHSPFEEIQFFSDNNIYSKGVAFYNDQFLNPSTGLNFEKSATYFESPLAAQRMATLLPHAKVIVLLRDPLQRALSWYQHQRAHNIQAALRFTFDEVIKASTPAVAKFLASASNGLSRESSVNVTQLANQLHRLHSKCVEPGRYATHLRQWLHYYRANQILLIDADRLEAKPAEVLRDVQEFLNTSVHVNYSLLLSAVCLMPVSSRSLQSHMTWVDFRRNPSKGYFCATGGPYLKAGRLLKPNHEIPGQWCLSADKGRVYNHSAIDNFTSAKVLFEEPNHDLANLLLQYPFWRSSRSTSVKDLFPRWLNSHF
;
A
#
# COMPACT_ATOMS: atom_id res chain seq x y z
N MET A 1 -47.04 -10.48 53.35
CA MET A 1 -47.24 -10.15 54.78
C MET A 1 -45.92 -9.61 55.33
N LEU A 2 -45.96 -8.59 56.20
CA LEU A 2 -44.89 -8.02 57.08
C LEU A 2 -43.44 -7.92 56.52
N LEU A 3 -42.80 -6.74 56.45
CA LEU A 3 -42.27 -5.88 57.55
C LEU A 3 -41.16 -6.59 58.37
N TYR A 4 -40.01 -5.99 58.73
CA TYR A 4 -39.70 -4.58 59.07
C TYR A 4 -38.29 -4.09 58.60
N ARG A 5 -38.04 -2.78 58.83
CA ARG A 5 -36.91 -1.84 58.53
C ARG A 5 -35.49 -2.27 59.04
N THR A 6 -34.35 -1.57 58.86
CA THR A 6 -34.01 -0.12 58.75
C THR A 6 -32.68 0.20 58.03
N ASN A 7 -32.65 1.33 57.27
CA ASN A 7 -31.77 2.53 57.35
C ASN A 7 -30.39 2.46 58.05
N LEU A 8 -29.31 3.19 57.69
CA LEU A 8 -28.94 4.24 56.68
C LEU A 8 -27.38 4.28 56.65
N MET A 9 -26.60 4.99 55.82
CA MET A 9 -26.75 6.05 54.78
C MET A 9 -26.15 5.54 53.43
N VAL A 10 -26.20 6.17 52.24
CA VAL A 10 -26.50 7.52 51.70
C VAL A 10 -25.33 8.52 51.59
N GLU A 11 -24.70 8.51 50.41
CA GLU A 11 -24.62 9.70 49.54
C GLU A 11 -25.34 9.37 48.20
N GLN A 12 -25.74 10.37 47.42
CA GLN A 12 -26.80 10.21 46.40
C GLN A 12 -26.34 10.17 44.93
N PRO A 13 -27.06 9.45 44.05
CA PRO A 13 -27.04 9.69 42.62
C PRO A 13 -27.89 10.93 42.27
N PHE A 14 -27.36 11.84 41.44
CA PHE A 14 -28.15 12.96 40.94
C PHE A 14 -29.25 12.50 39.97
N SER A 15 -30.45 13.08 40.11
CA SER A 15 -31.60 12.86 39.23
C SER A 15 -31.79 14.04 38.27
N LEU A 16 -32.27 13.77 37.04
CA LEU A 16 -32.68 14.82 36.11
C LEU A 16 -34.14 15.24 36.37
N PRO A 17 -34.42 16.53 36.62
CA PRO A 17 -35.73 17.12 36.38
C PRO A 17 -35.98 17.31 34.88
N TYR A 18 -37.25 17.52 34.52
CA TYR A 18 -37.68 17.77 33.15
C TYR A 18 -37.02 19.02 32.53
N ILE A 19 -36.53 18.89 31.30
CA ILE A 19 -36.49 19.99 30.32
C ILE A 19 -37.36 19.57 29.13
N LEU A 20 -38.20 20.49 28.66
CA LEU A 20 -39.15 20.26 27.58
C LEU A 20 -38.42 20.17 26.23
N ALA A 21 -38.63 19.08 25.50
CA ALA A 21 -38.30 19.06 24.08
C ALA A 21 -39.21 20.06 23.35
N HIS A 22 -38.63 20.99 22.58
CA HIS A 22 -39.36 21.87 21.69
C HIS A 22 -38.85 21.73 20.26
N ASN A 23 -39.67 21.05 19.45
CA ASN A 23 -39.82 21.23 18.00
C ASN A 23 -38.55 21.34 17.15
N LEU A 24 -38.04 20.18 16.70
CA LEU A 24 -37.80 20.01 15.27
C LEU A 24 -38.64 18.85 14.75
N ILE A 25 -39.67 19.19 13.98
CA ILE A 25 -40.55 18.23 13.31
C ILE A 25 -39.79 17.68 12.11
N THR A 26 -39.44 16.39 12.14
CA THR A 26 -38.86 15.68 11.00
C THR A 26 -39.93 15.44 9.93
N ILE A 27 -40.11 16.43 9.06
CA ILE A 27 -40.92 16.27 7.84
C ILE A 27 -40.19 15.26 6.93
N ALA A 28 -40.62 14.00 6.98
CA ALA A 28 -40.12 12.97 6.09
C ALA A 28 -40.53 13.27 4.63
N PRO A 29 -39.60 13.35 3.67
CA PRO A 29 -39.94 13.54 2.27
C PRO A 29 -40.74 12.35 1.74
N SER A 30 -41.98 12.60 1.31
CA SER A 30 -42.86 11.56 0.79
C SER A 30 -42.49 11.16 -0.64
N SER A 31 -42.31 9.85 -0.84
CA SER A 31 -42.04 9.15 -2.12
C SER A 31 -40.61 9.25 -2.70
N PRO A 32 -40.07 8.15 -3.28
CA PRO A 32 -38.73 8.11 -3.85
C PRO A 32 -38.68 8.58 -5.32
N PRO A 33 -37.60 9.26 -5.76
CA PRO A 33 -37.35 9.49 -7.17
C PRO A 33 -37.10 8.15 -7.90
N LYS A 34 -37.78 7.95 -9.03
CA LYS A 34 -37.70 6.72 -9.83
C LYS A 34 -36.38 6.64 -10.60
N ASN A 35 -35.84 5.41 -10.70
CA ASN A 35 -34.86 4.94 -11.69
C ASN A 35 -33.77 5.94 -12.14
N TYR A 36 -32.61 5.91 -11.47
CA TYR A 36 -31.35 6.31 -12.10
C TYR A 36 -30.47 5.07 -12.35
N SER A 37 -30.01 4.94 -13.59
CA SER A 37 -29.16 3.85 -14.06
C SER A 37 -27.70 4.01 -13.61
N PHE A 38 -26.96 2.91 -13.59
CA PHE A 38 -25.54 2.82 -13.20
C PHE A 38 -24.68 4.01 -13.64
N VAL A 39 -24.32 4.88 -12.69
CA VAL A 39 -23.28 5.91 -12.86
C VAL A 39 -21.93 5.34 -12.41
N LYS A 40 -20.85 5.69 -13.12
CA LYS A 40 -19.49 5.25 -12.77
C LYS A 40 -19.06 5.79 -11.41
N THR A 41 -18.65 4.91 -10.51
CA THR A 41 -18.19 5.24 -9.16
C THR A 41 -16.83 5.94 -9.19
N HIS A 42 -16.84 7.28 -9.09
CA HIS A 42 -15.66 8.05 -8.72
C HIS A 42 -15.72 8.32 -7.21
N HIS A 43 -14.82 7.69 -6.43
CA HIS A 43 -14.66 8.01 -5.01
C HIS A 43 -14.33 9.52 -4.85
N PRO A 44 -14.75 10.18 -3.75
CA PRO A 44 -14.42 11.57 -3.52
C PRO A 44 -12.90 11.79 -3.51
N LEU A 45 -12.48 12.92 -4.10
CA LEU A 45 -11.10 13.39 -4.17
C LEU A 45 -10.93 14.65 -3.33
N VAL A 46 -9.96 14.59 -2.41
CA VAL A 46 -9.50 15.72 -1.61
C VAL A 46 -8.25 16.30 -2.24
N LEU A 47 -8.25 17.62 -2.46
CA LEU A 47 -7.09 18.36 -2.90
C LEU A 47 -6.30 18.84 -1.69
N VAL A 48 -5.03 18.43 -1.55
CA VAL A 48 -4.15 18.90 -0.46
C VAL A 48 -3.15 19.89 -1.06
N VAL A 49 -3.34 21.18 -0.82
CA VAL A 49 -2.41 22.23 -1.25
C VAL A 49 -1.25 22.29 -0.26
N THR A 50 -0.08 21.84 -0.71
CA THR A 50 1.13 21.79 0.12
C THR A 50 1.90 23.11 0.08
N ALA A 51 2.71 23.37 1.11
CA ALA A 51 3.47 24.60 1.32
C ALA A 51 4.98 24.44 1.06
N SER A 52 5.37 23.54 0.14
CA SER A 52 6.78 23.21 -0.13
C SER A 52 6.99 22.71 -1.58
N ASP A 53 7.81 23.41 -2.36
CA ASP A 53 8.02 23.11 -3.78
C ASP A 53 8.92 21.89 -4.06
N LYS A 54 9.73 21.45 -3.08
CA LYS A 54 10.74 20.40 -3.30
C LYS A 54 10.30 19.02 -2.84
N GLN A 55 9.55 18.94 -1.75
CA GLN A 55 9.08 17.69 -1.16
C GLN A 55 7.87 17.95 -0.25
N ILE A 56 6.93 17.01 -0.22
CA ILE A 56 5.82 16.99 0.74
C ILE A 56 6.41 17.05 2.16
N SER A 57 5.95 18.01 2.95
CA SER A 57 6.38 18.24 4.35
C SER A 57 5.92 17.12 5.28
N ASP A 58 6.37 17.16 6.54
CA ASP A 58 5.81 16.25 7.55
C ASP A 58 4.33 16.60 7.85
N ASP A 59 3.96 17.87 7.87
CA ASP A 59 2.58 18.33 8.09
C ASP A 59 1.60 17.84 7.01
N ALA A 60 1.98 17.97 5.73
CA ALA A 60 1.20 17.44 4.63
C ALA A 60 1.21 15.90 4.58
N LYS A 61 2.24 15.22 5.10
CA LYS A 61 2.20 13.76 5.30
C LYS A 61 1.15 13.37 6.34
N LEU A 62 1.01 14.12 7.44
CA LEU A 62 -0.07 13.88 8.42
C LEU A 62 -1.44 14.06 7.77
N ILE A 63 -1.70 15.21 7.14
CA ILE A 63 -2.99 15.49 6.45
C ILE A 63 -3.29 14.38 5.42
N THR A 64 -2.32 14.05 4.57
CA THR A 64 -2.44 12.98 3.55
C THR A 64 -2.68 11.61 4.18
N SER A 65 -2.11 11.33 5.36
CA SER A 65 -2.34 10.10 6.10
C SER A 65 -3.75 10.01 6.66
N VAL A 66 -4.29 11.09 7.24
CA VAL A 66 -5.67 11.12 7.76
C VAL A 66 -6.68 10.91 6.63
N VAL A 67 -6.56 11.64 5.52
CA VAL A 67 -7.44 11.50 4.34
C VAL A 67 -7.41 10.07 3.79
N ARG A 68 -6.23 9.46 3.68
CA ARG A 68 -6.08 8.06 3.20
C ARG A 68 -6.59 7.03 4.19
N SER A 69 -6.46 7.28 5.49
CA SER A 69 -7.03 6.41 6.54
C SER A 69 -8.57 6.40 6.49
N LEU A 70 -9.18 7.53 6.16
CA LEU A 70 -10.62 7.63 5.85
C LEU A 70 -10.98 7.07 4.45
N ARG A 71 -10.00 6.54 3.71
CA ARG A 71 -10.11 5.93 2.37
C ARG A 71 -10.58 6.87 1.26
N ILE A 72 -10.46 8.17 1.49
CA ILE A 72 -10.79 9.19 0.50
C ILE A 72 -9.59 9.34 -0.45
N SER A 73 -9.84 9.55 -1.75
CA SER A 73 -8.75 9.77 -2.69
C SER A 73 -8.08 11.10 -2.41
N VAL A 74 -6.76 11.21 -2.58
CA VAL A 74 -6.01 12.42 -2.23
C VAL A 74 -5.01 12.83 -3.31
N PHE A 75 -5.08 14.08 -3.74
CA PHE A 75 -4.14 14.68 -4.68
C PHE A 75 -3.30 15.76 -3.97
N PRO A 76 -2.01 15.50 -3.68
CA PRO A 76 -1.11 16.52 -3.14
C PRO A 76 -0.62 17.46 -4.26
N LEU A 77 -0.99 18.73 -4.17
CA LEU A 77 -0.64 19.77 -5.12
C LEU A 77 0.54 20.61 -4.58
N LEU A 78 1.60 20.74 -5.37
CA LEU A 78 2.78 21.56 -5.04
C LEU A 78 2.53 23.04 -5.40
N PRO A 79 3.06 24.03 -4.65
CA PRO A 79 2.77 25.46 -4.89
C PRO A 79 3.06 25.89 -6.33
N GLN A 80 4.26 25.58 -6.84
CA GLN A 80 4.67 25.83 -8.24
C GLN A 80 3.75 25.21 -9.32
N LEU A 81 2.94 24.20 -9.00
CA LEU A 81 2.01 23.54 -9.91
C LEU A 81 0.56 24.02 -9.76
N VAL A 82 0.24 24.84 -8.75
CA VAL A 82 -1.13 25.33 -8.51
C VAL A 82 -1.67 26.02 -9.75
N PHE A 83 -0.91 26.91 -10.39
CA PHE A 83 -1.37 27.67 -11.56
C PHE A 83 -1.84 26.77 -12.72
N THR A 84 -1.07 25.73 -13.04
CA THR A 84 -1.30 24.89 -14.23
C THR A 84 -2.23 23.72 -13.95
N GLN A 85 -2.12 23.08 -12.78
CA GLN A 85 -2.93 21.90 -12.44
C GLN A 85 -4.28 22.27 -11.82
N LEU A 86 -4.39 23.32 -11.00
CA LEU A 86 -5.69 23.68 -10.39
C LEU A 86 -6.73 24.03 -11.46
N HIS A 87 -6.34 24.75 -12.51
CA HIS A 87 -7.24 25.06 -13.63
C HIS A 87 -7.73 23.78 -14.33
N GLN A 88 -6.89 22.76 -14.49
CA GLN A 88 -7.27 21.48 -15.10
C GLN A 88 -8.21 20.67 -14.19
N LEU A 89 -7.96 20.66 -12.88
CA LEU A 89 -8.77 19.97 -11.87
C LEU A 89 -10.17 20.64 -11.73
N ILE A 90 -10.22 21.98 -11.73
CA ILE A 90 -11.47 22.75 -11.75
C ILE A 90 -12.24 22.51 -13.06
N SER A 91 -11.56 22.57 -14.22
CA SER A 91 -12.20 22.34 -15.53
C SER A 91 -12.77 20.93 -15.70
N SER A 92 -12.23 19.95 -14.96
CA SER A 92 -12.70 18.56 -14.94
C SER A 92 -13.61 18.23 -13.75
N LYS A 93 -13.96 19.22 -12.92
CA LYS A 93 -14.77 19.09 -11.69
C LYS A 93 -14.32 17.96 -10.76
N SER A 94 -13.01 17.81 -10.59
CA SER A 94 -12.44 16.54 -10.13
C SER A 94 -12.41 16.33 -8.61
N PHE A 95 -12.70 17.35 -7.78
CA PHE A 95 -12.50 17.31 -6.32
C PHE A 95 -13.65 17.92 -5.51
N GLN A 96 -13.83 17.44 -4.27
CA GLN A 96 -14.97 17.73 -3.39
C GLN A 96 -14.60 18.45 -2.08
N LEU A 97 -13.31 18.52 -1.73
CA LEU A 97 -12.80 19.23 -0.55
C LEU A 97 -11.38 19.73 -0.82
N VAL A 98 -11.02 20.90 -0.29
CA VAL A 98 -9.65 21.42 -0.35
C VAL A 98 -9.08 21.56 1.07
N ILE A 99 -7.86 21.06 1.28
CA ILE A 99 -7.12 21.24 2.53
C ILE A 99 -5.84 22.01 2.24
N PHE A 100 -5.67 23.18 2.86
CA PHE A 100 -4.46 23.99 2.78
C PHE A 100 -3.53 23.66 3.95
N GLU A 101 -2.31 23.22 3.63
CA GLU A 101 -1.23 23.05 4.60
C GLU A 101 -0.81 24.38 5.24
N ASP A 102 -0.90 25.48 4.49
CA ASP A 102 -0.87 26.86 5.00
C ASP A 102 -2.03 27.67 4.38
N ILE A 103 -3.05 27.98 5.18
CA ILE A 103 -4.25 28.70 4.74
C ILE A 103 -3.95 30.13 4.27
N LEU A 104 -2.81 30.70 4.68
CA LEU A 104 -2.37 31.99 4.15
C LEU A 104 -2.05 31.92 2.65
N MET A 105 -1.84 30.73 2.07
CA MET A 105 -1.72 30.55 0.62
C MET A 105 -3.03 30.80 -0.10
N TYR A 106 -4.18 30.42 0.48
CA TYR A 106 -5.51 30.64 -0.12
C TYR A 106 -5.82 32.14 -0.23
N PHE A 107 -5.65 32.87 0.87
CA PHE A 107 -5.88 34.32 0.91
C PHE A 107 -4.90 35.09 0.01
N LYS A 108 -3.67 34.60 -0.16
CA LYS A 108 -2.64 35.17 -1.05
C LYS A 108 -2.67 34.65 -2.50
N LEU A 109 -3.70 33.89 -2.89
CA LEU A 109 -3.87 33.51 -4.30
C LEU A 109 -4.05 34.77 -5.17
N PRO A 110 -3.39 34.85 -6.35
CA PRO A 110 -3.67 35.90 -7.33
C PRO A 110 -5.17 35.99 -7.62
N VAL A 111 -5.72 37.22 -7.66
CA VAL A 111 -7.18 37.48 -7.67
C VAL A 111 -7.94 36.62 -8.68
N LYS A 112 -7.44 36.49 -9.92
CA LYS A 112 -8.05 35.68 -11.00
C LYS A 112 -8.10 34.17 -10.71
N ILE A 113 -7.20 33.66 -9.88
CA ILE A 113 -7.16 32.26 -9.45
C ILE A 113 -8.05 32.06 -8.22
N LYS A 114 -7.98 33.00 -7.25
CA LYS A 114 -8.86 33.00 -6.07
C LYS A 114 -10.33 33.02 -6.52
N SER A 115 -10.72 33.92 -7.43
CA SER A 115 -12.09 34.02 -7.93
C SER A 115 -12.58 32.75 -8.63
N VAL A 116 -11.74 32.08 -9.43
CA VAL A 116 -12.11 30.83 -10.13
C VAL A 116 -12.22 29.65 -9.15
N LEU A 117 -11.38 29.61 -8.11
CA LEU A 117 -11.51 28.63 -7.03
C LEU A 117 -12.77 28.89 -6.19
N ASP A 118 -13.02 30.14 -5.83
CA ASP A 118 -14.17 30.54 -5.02
C ASP A 118 -15.50 30.30 -5.75
N GLU A 119 -15.56 30.60 -7.06
CA GLU A 119 -16.69 30.29 -7.94
C GLU A 119 -16.91 28.77 -8.04
N TYR A 120 -15.83 27.99 -8.19
CA TYR A 120 -15.90 26.53 -8.17
C TYR A 120 -16.40 25.99 -6.82
N CYS A 121 -15.91 26.53 -5.70
CA CYS A 121 -16.32 26.17 -4.35
C CYS A 121 -17.83 26.36 -4.15
N LYS A 122 -18.33 27.57 -4.44
CA LYS A 122 -19.76 27.91 -4.34
C LYS A 122 -20.62 27.07 -5.29
N SER A 123 -20.19 26.91 -6.55
CA SER A 123 -20.98 26.21 -7.58
C SER A 123 -21.03 24.69 -7.44
N ASN A 124 -20.19 24.09 -6.59
CA ASN A 124 -20.11 22.62 -6.43
C ASN A 124 -20.10 22.19 -4.95
N ASN A 125 -20.42 23.10 -4.02
CA ASN A 125 -20.41 22.90 -2.56
C ASN A 125 -19.08 22.32 -2.02
N VAL A 126 -17.95 22.88 -2.46
CA VAL A 126 -16.60 22.42 -2.08
C VAL A 126 -16.03 23.32 -0.99
N ASN A 127 -15.95 22.78 0.22
CA ASN A 127 -15.52 23.49 1.42
C ASN A 127 -13.98 23.46 1.60
N ILE A 128 -13.49 24.19 2.61
CA ILE A 128 -12.05 24.37 2.86
C ILE A 128 -11.67 23.94 4.29
N ILE A 129 -10.55 23.26 4.45
CA ILE A 129 -9.87 23.08 5.75
C ILE A 129 -8.51 23.79 5.70
N GLY A 130 -8.15 24.51 6.76
CA GLY A 130 -6.95 25.35 6.81
C GLY A 130 -6.15 25.24 8.10
N PHE A 131 -4.83 25.16 7.95
CA PHE A 131 -3.85 25.23 9.05
C PHE A 131 -2.92 26.45 8.87
N PRO A 132 -2.28 27.00 9.93
CA PRO A 132 -1.45 28.20 9.83
C PRO A 132 0.03 27.83 10.00
N LYS A 133 0.75 27.62 8.88
CA LYS A 133 2.08 27.01 8.95
C LYS A 133 3.23 28.01 9.14
N ASN A 134 3.18 29.16 8.47
CA ASN A 134 4.35 30.02 8.37
C ASN A 134 4.07 31.47 8.78
N LEU A 135 3.54 31.62 10.01
CA LEU A 135 3.26 32.89 10.70
C LEU A 135 4.55 33.66 11.10
N ASN A 136 5.51 33.80 10.17
CA ASN A 136 6.71 34.62 10.35
C ASN A 136 6.37 36.10 10.59
N THR A 137 5.20 36.56 10.13
CA THR A 137 4.66 37.89 10.48
C THR A 137 4.40 38.05 11.98
N LEU A 138 4.04 37.00 12.70
CA LEU A 138 3.86 37.01 14.16
C LEU A 138 5.19 36.89 14.96
N LYS A 139 6.36 36.85 14.30
CA LYS A 139 7.65 36.79 15.01
C LYS A 139 8.08 38.12 15.61
N ASN A 140 7.61 39.23 15.05
CA ASN A 140 8.09 40.58 15.39
C ASN A 140 7.06 41.42 16.15
N LEU A 141 5.89 40.87 16.50
CA LEU A 141 4.85 41.58 17.25
C LEU A 141 5.17 41.60 18.76
N PRO A 142 5.38 42.78 19.38
CA PRO A 142 5.52 42.90 20.84
C PRO A 142 4.13 42.92 21.52
N SER A 143 4.12 42.81 22.85
CA SER A 143 2.93 42.88 23.73
C SER A 143 1.85 41.79 23.52
N SER A 144 0.88 41.79 24.43
CA SER A 144 -0.19 40.79 24.57
C SER A 144 -1.46 41.09 23.76
N GLU A 145 -1.47 42.13 22.92
CA GLU A 145 -2.68 42.57 22.19
C GLU A 145 -2.47 42.74 20.67
N ASN A 146 -1.24 42.56 20.16
CA ASN A 146 -1.01 42.66 18.72
C ASN A 146 -1.56 41.45 17.94
N LEU A 147 -2.41 41.75 16.96
CA LEU A 147 -3.12 40.80 16.10
C LEU A 147 -2.57 40.85 14.67
N SER A 148 -2.64 39.74 13.93
CA SER A 148 -2.43 39.73 12.47
C SER A 148 -3.73 39.44 11.75
N GLU A 149 -4.02 40.24 10.73
CA GLU A 149 -5.01 39.89 9.71
C GLU A 149 -4.55 38.63 8.94
N MET A 150 -5.51 37.77 8.57
CA MET A 150 -5.27 36.68 7.61
C MET A 150 -5.43 37.18 6.16
N ASP A 151 -6.44 38.03 5.95
CA ASP A 151 -6.79 38.74 4.73
C ASP A 151 -7.47 40.06 5.14
N PRO A 152 -7.08 41.24 4.60
CA PRO A 152 -7.70 42.51 4.97
C PRO A 152 -9.21 42.57 4.72
N THR A 153 -9.76 41.74 3.81
CA THR A 153 -11.21 41.69 3.53
C THR A 153 -11.96 40.64 4.37
N PHE A 154 -11.29 39.90 5.25
CA PHE A 154 -11.91 38.82 6.04
C PHE A 154 -11.93 39.18 7.54
N PRO A 155 -13.08 39.05 8.24
CA PRO A 155 -13.27 39.53 9.62
C PRO A 155 -12.66 38.60 10.69
N LEU A 156 -11.55 37.94 10.39
CA LEU A 156 -10.85 37.04 11.34
C LEU A 156 -9.36 37.40 11.45
N LEU A 157 -8.91 37.45 12.69
CA LEU A 157 -7.56 37.81 13.11
C LEU A 157 -6.92 36.61 13.84
N VAL A 158 -5.59 36.53 13.80
CA VAL A 158 -4.81 35.50 14.49
C VAL A 158 -3.92 36.15 15.55
N LYS A 159 -3.97 35.61 16.77
CA LYS A 159 -3.16 36.03 17.92
C LYS A 159 -2.23 34.91 18.35
N ARG A 160 -0.94 35.20 18.53
CA ARG A 160 0.03 34.27 19.14
C ARG A 160 -0.07 34.32 20.67
N PHE A 161 0.07 33.20 21.37
CA PHE A 161 0.19 33.24 22.83
C PHE A 161 1.58 33.74 23.28
N THR A 162 1.63 34.44 24.42
CA THR A 162 2.82 35.16 24.88
C THR A 162 3.67 34.38 25.90
N ARG A 163 4.99 34.60 25.84
CA ARG A 163 6.01 33.92 26.65
C ARG A 163 5.95 34.35 28.13
N GLY A 164 5.16 33.64 28.94
CA GLY A 164 5.10 33.82 30.40
C GLY A 164 3.89 33.19 31.08
N SER A 165 2.80 32.96 30.34
CA SER A 165 1.55 32.41 30.90
C SER A 165 0.87 31.54 29.83
N PRO A 166 1.27 30.26 29.68
CA PRO A 166 0.79 29.42 28.59
C PRO A 166 -0.70 29.11 28.74
N PRO A 167 -1.46 29.04 27.62
CA PRO A 167 -2.89 28.71 27.66
C PRO A 167 -3.13 27.35 28.34
N GLN A 168 -4.13 27.33 29.22
CA GLN A 168 -4.46 26.20 30.08
C GLN A 168 -5.55 25.34 29.44
N GLY A 169 -5.26 24.06 29.31
CA GLY A 169 -6.23 23.05 28.91
C GLY A 169 -6.68 23.08 27.45
N PHE A 170 -7.27 21.96 27.03
CA PHE A 170 -7.86 21.76 25.71
C PHE A 170 -9.31 21.31 25.89
N TYR A 171 -10.24 22.11 25.39
CA TYR A 171 -11.68 21.96 25.58
C TYR A 171 -12.35 21.67 24.24
N LEU A 172 -13.21 20.65 24.18
CA LEU A 172 -14.06 20.37 23.03
C LEU A 172 -15.47 20.93 23.24
N SER A 173 -15.99 21.63 22.24
CA SER A 173 -17.38 22.12 22.21
C SER A 173 -18.37 21.02 22.54
N ARG A 174 -19.46 21.35 23.25
CA ARG A 174 -20.56 20.43 23.52
C ARG A 174 -21.56 20.39 22.37
N GLU A 175 -21.79 21.54 21.72
CA GLU A 175 -22.88 21.73 20.75
C GLU A 175 -22.41 21.79 19.28
N SER A 176 -21.11 21.77 19.00
CA SER A 176 -20.60 21.83 17.62
C SER A 176 -21.05 20.65 16.75
N ASP A 177 -21.56 20.98 15.56
CA ASP A 177 -22.10 20.04 14.57
C ASP A 177 -21.03 19.27 13.78
N VAL A 178 -19.76 19.52 14.08
CA VAL A 178 -18.58 18.89 13.48
C VAL A 178 -18.20 17.58 14.21
N LEU A 179 -18.43 17.50 15.53
CA LEU A 179 -17.85 16.46 16.39
C LEU A 179 -18.58 15.09 16.30
N TYR A 180 -18.20 14.23 15.35
CA TYR A 180 -18.80 12.91 15.13
C TYR A 180 -18.00 11.77 15.81
N LEU A 181 -16.69 11.66 15.55
CA LEU A 181 -15.77 10.75 16.23
C LEU A 181 -15.37 11.32 17.60
N ALA A 182 -15.13 12.63 17.68
CA ALA A 182 -14.82 13.31 18.91
C ALA A 182 -16.06 13.44 19.80
N LYS A 183 -15.82 13.40 21.11
CA LYS A 183 -16.86 13.58 22.12
C LYS A 183 -16.83 15.02 22.62
N GLY A 184 -17.98 15.69 22.56
CA GLY A 184 -18.10 17.06 23.05
C GLY A 184 -18.01 17.17 24.57
N GLY A 185 -17.72 18.37 25.07
CA GLY A 185 -17.60 18.67 26.50
C GLY A 185 -16.48 17.88 27.20
N GLN A 186 -15.43 17.49 26.48
CA GLN A 186 -14.23 16.88 27.09
C GLN A 186 -13.15 17.94 27.30
N VAL A 187 -12.39 17.77 28.39
CA VAL A 187 -11.38 18.72 28.85
C VAL A 187 -10.12 17.97 29.26
N ASP A 188 -8.98 18.36 28.68
CA ASP A 188 -7.66 18.14 29.28
C ASP A 188 -7.35 19.42 30.05
N THR A 189 -7.00 19.34 31.33
CA THR A 189 -6.70 20.53 32.15
C THR A 189 -5.23 20.93 32.12
N ARG A 190 -4.36 20.14 31.48
CA ARG A 190 -2.93 20.43 31.38
C ARG A 190 -2.67 21.62 30.43
N PRO A 191 -1.67 22.47 30.69
CA PRO A 191 -1.18 23.47 29.73
C PRO A 191 -1.03 22.89 28.30
N LEU A 192 -1.41 23.64 27.26
CA LEU A 192 -1.32 23.14 25.87
C LEU A 192 0.10 22.72 25.45
N VAL A 193 1.11 23.32 26.08
CA VAL A 193 2.53 22.98 25.86
C VAL A 193 2.89 21.56 26.33
N ASP A 194 2.15 21.02 27.31
CA ASP A 194 2.32 19.66 27.85
C ASP A 194 1.51 18.61 27.06
N GLN A 195 0.72 19.07 26.07
CA GLN A 195 -0.13 18.25 25.20
C GLN A 195 0.49 18.05 23.80
N ALA A 196 1.83 18.08 23.73
CA ALA A 196 2.60 17.87 22.51
C ALA A 196 2.23 16.52 21.83
N PRO A 197 2.18 16.47 20.48
CA PRO A 197 1.76 15.28 19.76
C PRO A 197 2.84 14.20 19.82
N PRO A 198 2.46 12.95 20.09
CA PRO A 198 3.39 11.84 20.11
C PRO A 198 3.92 11.48 18.72
N CYS A 199 5.16 11.01 18.68
CA CYS A 199 5.85 10.68 17.43
C CYS A 199 5.35 9.41 16.76
N ARG A 200 4.98 9.57 15.49
CA ARG A 200 4.37 8.56 14.62
C ARG A 200 5.42 7.78 13.82
N ASP A 201 5.08 6.56 13.38
CA ASP A 201 5.98 5.60 12.73
C ASP A 201 6.72 6.17 11.51
N TRP A 202 6.03 6.93 10.66
CA TRP A 202 6.64 7.53 9.47
C TRP A 202 7.54 8.74 9.80
N GLN A 203 7.42 9.32 11.00
CA GLN A 203 8.30 10.38 11.51
C GLN A 203 9.58 9.82 12.15
N ARG A 204 9.75 8.50 12.27
CA ARG A 204 10.96 7.87 12.87
C ARG A 204 12.29 8.34 12.21
N THR A 205 12.29 8.91 11.00
CA THR A 205 13.46 9.52 10.34
C THR A 205 13.66 11.01 10.64
N SER A 206 12.63 11.71 11.09
CA SER A 206 12.59 13.18 11.16
C SER A 206 13.27 13.68 12.44
N PRO A 207 14.22 14.62 12.36
CA PRO A 207 14.84 15.23 13.53
C PRO A 207 13.87 16.12 14.33
N ARG A 208 12.65 16.38 13.82
CA ARG A 208 11.54 16.95 14.61
C ARG A 208 10.96 15.97 15.62
N CYS A 209 11.16 14.66 15.44
CA CYS A 209 10.53 13.63 16.29
C CYS A 209 11.49 12.92 17.24
N PHE A 210 12.74 12.74 16.82
CA PHE A 210 13.81 12.33 17.71
C PHE A 210 15.08 13.08 17.33
N GLN A 211 15.56 13.95 18.23
CA GLN A 211 17.00 14.09 18.38
C GLN A 211 17.54 12.72 18.84
N HIS A 212 18.73 12.34 18.36
CA HIS A 212 19.26 10.97 18.39
C HIS A 212 18.53 10.00 17.45
N ARG A 213 19.01 9.96 16.20
CA ARG A 213 18.81 8.86 15.25
C ARG A 213 19.25 7.54 15.92
N ARG A 214 18.46 6.47 15.77
CA ARG A 214 18.59 5.51 14.66
C ARG A 214 20.04 5.11 14.36
N GLU A 215 20.44 4.02 14.99
CA GLU A 215 20.70 2.77 14.28
C GLU A 215 20.23 1.63 15.21
N VAL A 216 20.71 0.40 15.05
CA VAL A 216 20.74 -0.60 16.14
C VAL A 216 19.38 -1.09 16.70
N TYR A 217 18.34 -1.27 15.88
CA TYR A 217 17.16 -2.07 16.32
C TYR A 217 17.45 -3.57 16.58
N PRO A 218 18.51 -4.19 16.00
CA PRO A 218 18.90 -5.58 16.31
C PRO A 218 19.92 -5.79 17.46
N GLN A 219 20.36 -4.77 18.21
CA GLN A 219 21.49 -4.85 19.15
C GLN A 219 21.36 -3.84 20.32
N LEU A 220 22.02 -4.12 21.46
CA LEU A 220 22.03 -3.33 22.73
C LEU A 220 20.63 -3.13 23.38
N LEU A 221 20.37 -3.49 24.65
CA LEU A 221 21.25 -3.93 25.75
C LEU A 221 22.38 -2.95 26.12
N ALA A 222 22.04 -1.78 26.69
CA ALA A 222 22.78 -1.13 27.80
C ALA A 222 22.11 0.18 28.28
N GLU A 223 22.01 0.30 29.61
CA GLU A 223 22.18 1.53 30.43
C GLU A 223 21.41 2.86 30.19
N THR A 224 21.20 3.54 31.32
CA THR A 224 21.56 4.95 31.61
C THR A 224 21.55 5.05 33.15
N ALA A 225 21.16 6.16 33.81
CA ALA A 225 21.30 6.28 35.28
C ALA A 225 20.03 6.64 36.10
N SER A 226 19.54 7.88 36.06
CA SER A 226 19.56 8.63 37.34
C SER A 226 18.26 9.15 37.98
N TYR A 227 17.08 9.01 37.38
CA TYR A 227 15.89 9.74 37.85
C TYR A 227 14.78 8.78 38.26
N ILE A 228 14.04 9.17 39.29
CA ILE A 228 12.79 8.58 39.81
C ILE A 228 11.97 9.64 40.57
N SER A 229 12.63 10.70 41.07
CA SER A 229 12.19 11.56 42.18
C SER A 229 11.10 12.60 41.86
N HIS A 230 10.01 12.20 41.18
CA HIS A 230 8.85 13.08 40.99
C HIS A 230 7.46 12.41 40.90
N PHE A 231 7.35 11.08 40.91
CA PHE A 231 6.05 10.38 40.76
C PHE A 231 5.53 9.69 42.04
N SER A 232 6.11 10.03 43.19
CA SER A 232 5.98 9.32 44.49
C SER A 232 4.62 9.36 45.19
N TYR A 233 3.51 9.78 44.54
CA TYR A 233 2.23 10.05 45.22
C TYR A 233 1.00 9.31 44.67
N LEU A 234 1.04 8.73 43.46
CA LEU A 234 -0.17 8.19 42.81
C LEU A 234 -0.26 6.66 42.73
N LEU A 235 0.80 5.91 43.11
CA LEU A 235 0.82 4.44 43.05
C LEU A 235 1.55 3.84 44.27
N PRO A 236 0.83 3.40 45.32
CA PRO A 236 1.42 2.71 46.46
C PRO A 236 2.03 1.36 46.03
N GLY A 237 3.36 1.32 45.85
CA GLY A 237 4.11 0.09 45.58
C GLY A 237 4.79 -0.02 44.20
N PHE A 238 4.78 1.02 43.35
CA PHE A 238 5.32 0.96 41.98
C PHE A 238 6.78 1.48 41.85
N ASP A 239 7.56 1.48 42.93
CA ASP A 239 8.81 2.27 43.07
C ASP A 239 10.10 1.52 42.68
N SER A 240 10.01 0.33 42.07
CA SER A 240 11.16 -0.55 41.80
C SER A 240 11.75 -0.48 40.40
N VAL A 241 11.02 0.02 39.39
CA VAL A 241 11.33 -0.27 37.96
C VAL A 241 11.44 0.95 37.05
N LEU A 242 11.89 2.12 37.54
CA LEU A 242 11.95 3.34 36.71
C LEU A 242 13.18 4.25 36.84
N ARG A 243 14.30 3.77 37.37
CA ARG A 243 15.58 4.46 37.10
C ARG A 243 16.01 4.21 35.66
N ARG A 244 16.78 5.18 35.11
CA ARG A 244 17.61 5.16 33.87
C ARG A 244 17.08 5.93 32.64
N SER A 245 17.24 7.27 32.65
CA SER A 245 17.62 8.12 31.49
C SER A 245 17.77 9.58 31.90
N HIS A 246 18.74 10.32 31.35
CA HIS A 246 18.87 11.77 31.59
C HIS A 246 18.68 12.56 30.30
N ILE A 247 18.01 13.70 30.42
CA ILE A 247 18.00 14.77 29.42
C ILE A 247 18.46 16.05 30.14
N PRO A 248 19.40 16.85 29.61
CA PRO A 248 19.75 18.15 30.18
C PRO A 248 18.53 19.08 30.20
N GLU A 249 18.28 19.75 31.32
CA GLU A 249 17.13 20.66 31.46
C GLU A 249 17.09 21.74 30.38
N ASP A 250 18.25 22.20 29.91
CA ASP A 250 18.34 23.26 28.90
C ASP A 250 17.75 22.84 27.56
N LEU A 251 17.86 21.55 27.18
CA LEU A 251 17.23 21.01 25.98
C LEU A 251 15.71 20.93 26.12
N ILE A 252 15.22 20.48 27.29
CA ILE A 252 13.79 20.47 27.62
C ILE A 252 13.23 21.90 27.53
N LYS A 253 13.88 22.84 28.22
CA LYS A 253 13.51 24.27 28.21
C LYS A 253 13.54 24.88 26.80
N ILE A 254 14.42 24.44 25.90
CA ILE A 254 14.45 24.90 24.50
C ILE A 254 13.27 24.34 23.69
N GLU A 255 12.89 23.08 23.86
CA GLU A 255 11.75 22.48 23.17
C GLU A 255 10.41 22.98 23.73
N GLU A 256 10.27 23.14 25.05
CA GLU A 256 9.16 23.83 25.71
C GLU A 256 9.00 25.26 25.18
N GLN A 257 10.09 26.04 25.10
CA GLN A 257 10.08 27.39 24.53
C GLN A 257 9.75 27.44 23.04
N ARG A 258 9.84 26.30 22.33
CA ARG A 258 9.46 26.17 20.92
C ARG A 258 7.98 25.79 20.78
N LEU A 259 7.47 24.92 21.65
CA LEU A 259 6.05 24.53 21.73
C LEU A 259 5.18 25.69 22.26
N ALA A 260 5.62 26.38 23.31
CA ALA A 260 4.99 27.62 23.78
C ALA A 260 4.92 28.73 22.71
N GLN A 261 5.77 28.63 21.68
CA GLN A 261 5.87 29.59 20.59
C GLN A 261 5.05 29.24 19.35
N SER A 262 4.45 28.05 19.25
CA SER A 262 3.73 27.63 18.04
C SER A 262 2.20 27.76 18.16
N PHE A 263 1.63 27.82 19.36
CA PHE A 263 0.18 27.99 19.53
C PHE A 263 -0.30 29.42 19.24
N SER A 264 -1.46 29.51 18.58
CA SER A 264 -2.22 30.74 18.36
C SER A 264 -3.70 30.52 18.66
N THR A 265 -4.48 31.60 18.63
CA THR A 265 -5.96 31.59 18.69
C THR A 265 -6.53 32.49 17.60
N PHE A 266 -7.75 32.18 17.18
CA PHE A 266 -8.56 33.07 16.36
C PHE A 266 -9.33 34.07 17.22
N VAL A 267 -9.51 35.28 16.67
CA VAL A 267 -10.23 36.41 17.27
C VAL A 267 -10.98 37.10 16.13
N PRO A 268 -12.29 37.40 16.20
CA PRO A 268 -13.00 38.12 15.15
C PRO A 268 -12.55 39.59 15.13
N ARG A 269 -12.76 40.28 14.01
CA ARG A 269 -12.33 41.68 13.87
C ARG A 269 -13.12 42.60 14.80
N GLU A 270 -14.43 42.47 14.84
CA GLU A 270 -15.33 43.15 15.78
C GLU A 270 -16.12 42.13 16.60
N SER A 271 -16.58 42.48 17.81
CA SER A 271 -17.30 41.53 18.69
C SER A 271 -18.59 40.98 18.05
N ILE A 272 -19.19 41.71 17.11
CA ILE A 272 -20.37 41.29 16.35
C ILE A 272 -20.06 40.22 15.28
N ASP A 273 -18.81 40.13 14.81
CA ASP A 273 -18.36 39.10 13.86
C ASP A 273 -18.29 37.70 14.49
N SER A 274 -18.38 37.58 15.83
CA SER A 274 -18.46 36.30 16.54
C SER A 274 -19.54 35.39 15.97
N ALA A 275 -20.71 35.95 15.62
CA ALA A 275 -21.83 35.22 15.02
C ALA A 275 -21.57 34.70 13.58
N LEU A 276 -20.40 34.95 13.00
CA LEU A 276 -19.93 34.37 11.73
C LEU A 276 -19.19 33.05 11.91
N PHE A 277 -18.87 32.67 13.16
CA PHE A 277 -18.05 31.50 13.48
C PHE A 277 -18.71 30.62 14.55
N GLN A 278 -18.51 29.30 14.49
CA GLN A 278 -18.78 28.39 15.60
C GLN A 278 -17.45 27.86 16.15
N THR A 279 -17.28 27.86 17.46
CA THR A 279 -16.12 27.24 18.11
C THR A 279 -16.26 25.72 18.15
N ILE A 280 -15.24 25.01 17.67
CA ILE A 280 -15.15 23.53 17.72
C ILE A 280 -14.30 23.09 18.92
N ALA A 281 -13.19 23.79 19.15
CA ALA A 281 -12.27 23.55 20.27
C ALA A 281 -11.63 24.85 20.76
N PHE A 282 -11.41 24.94 22.07
CA PHE A 282 -10.94 26.15 22.74
C PHE A 282 -9.98 25.83 23.91
N SER A 283 -9.40 26.88 24.50
CA SER A 283 -8.49 26.82 25.63
C SER A 283 -8.77 27.96 26.62
N LYS A 284 -8.45 27.76 27.90
CA LYS A 284 -8.53 28.80 28.92
C LYS A 284 -7.29 29.69 28.82
N VAL A 285 -7.48 31.01 28.92
CA VAL A 285 -6.40 31.99 29.06
C VAL A 285 -6.48 32.68 30.40
N TYR A 286 -5.36 33.22 30.86
CA TYR A 286 -5.32 34.03 32.07
C TYR A 286 -6.06 35.36 31.83
N PRO A 287 -6.98 35.77 32.71
CA PRO A 287 -7.66 37.06 32.56
C PRO A 287 -6.70 38.22 32.77
N GLY A 288 -6.82 39.22 31.89
CA GLY A 288 -6.17 40.50 31.97
C GLY A 288 -7.22 41.60 31.79
N TYR A 289 -7.83 42.03 32.91
CA TYR A 289 -8.80 43.14 33.05
C TYR A 289 -9.25 43.82 31.74
N LYS A 290 -10.16 43.19 31.00
CA LYS A 290 -10.84 43.72 29.81
C LYS A 290 -9.93 43.95 28.60
N THR A 291 -8.84 43.19 28.41
CA THR A 291 -8.05 43.28 27.17
C THR A 291 -8.93 43.06 25.93
N ASP A 292 -8.51 43.65 24.82
CA ASP A 292 -9.32 43.77 23.59
C ASP A 292 -9.69 42.40 22.97
N VAL A 293 -8.97 41.35 23.37
CA VAL A 293 -9.14 39.95 22.95
C VAL A 293 -10.15 39.18 23.81
N GLU A 294 -10.41 39.61 25.04
CA GLU A 294 -11.49 39.07 25.89
C GLU A 294 -12.85 39.52 25.33
N GLN A 295 -12.94 40.81 25.00
CA GLN A 295 -14.13 41.44 24.41
C GLN A 295 -14.48 40.91 23.01
N ARG A 296 -13.55 40.19 22.37
CA ARG A 296 -13.66 39.60 21.03
C ARG A 296 -13.38 38.10 21.04
N SER A 297 -13.70 37.35 22.10
CA SER A 297 -13.57 35.89 22.05
C SER A 297 -14.62 35.24 21.13
N CYS A 298 -14.23 34.17 20.42
CA CYS A 298 -15.14 33.33 19.64
C CYS A 298 -15.86 32.25 20.47
N ALA A 299 -15.55 32.11 21.77
CA ALA A 299 -15.88 30.91 22.55
C ALA A 299 -17.17 31.00 23.41
N PHE A 300 -17.94 32.09 23.30
CA PHE A 300 -18.90 32.50 24.34
C PHE A 300 -20.16 31.62 24.53
N ASP A 301 -20.55 30.78 23.56
CA ASP A 301 -21.83 30.05 23.63
C ASP A 301 -21.78 28.74 24.45
N ASP A 302 -20.62 28.06 24.54
CA ASP A 302 -20.49 26.74 25.18
C ASP A 302 -20.46 26.75 26.72
N CYS A 303 -20.39 27.93 27.35
CA CYS A 303 -20.17 28.08 28.80
C CYS A 303 -21.42 27.85 29.68
N GLY A 304 -22.54 27.42 29.09
CA GLY A 304 -23.79 27.14 29.80
C GLY A 304 -23.78 25.82 30.60
N ILE A 305 -24.41 25.85 31.77
CA ILE A 305 -24.60 24.75 32.75
C ILE A 305 -23.40 24.54 33.69
N ASP A 306 -23.54 25.10 34.90
CA ASP A 306 -22.94 24.66 36.17
C ASP A 306 -21.41 24.48 36.24
N GLY A 307 -20.65 25.40 35.63
CA GLY A 307 -19.18 25.42 35.76
C GLY A 307 -18.49 26.78 35.66
N CYS A 308 -18.92 27.66 34.75
CA CYS A 308 -18.20 28.89 34.40
C CYS A 308 -18.50 30.09 35.34
N PHE A 309 -18.46 29.89 36.65
CA PHE A 309 -18.59 30.97 37.65
C PHE A 309 -17.21 31.48 38.12
N GLY A 310 -16.65 32.48 37.43
CA GLY A 310 -15.41 33.15 37.80
C GLY A 310 -14.93 34.13 36.72
N ASP A 311 -13.83 34.85 36.99
CA ASP A 311 -13.20 35.80 36.05
C ASP A 311 -12.47 35.11 34.86
N ASP A 312 -12.88 33.90 34.47
CA ASP A 312 -12.15 33.06 33.51
C ASP A 312 -12.48 33.39 32.04
N VAL A 313 -11.45 33.42 31.20
CA VAL A 313 -11.58 33.72 29.76
C VAL A 313 -11.18 32.50 28.91
N TYR A 314 -11.92 32.27 27.83
CA TYR A 314 -11.66 31.21 26.85
C TYR A 314 -11.37 31.78 25.46
N GLN A 315 -10.61 31.05 24.64
CA GLN A 315 -10.12 31.47 23.32
C GLN A 315 -10.06 30.28 22.35
N ALA A 316 -10.42 30.48 21.07
CA ALA A 316 -10.68 29.40 20.12
C ALA A 316 -9.44 28.88 19.37
N LEU A 317 -9.21 27.57 19.50
CA LEU A 317 -8.13 26.83 18.83
C LEU A 317 -8.55 26.24 17.49
N VAL A 318 -9.84 25.92 17.31
CA VAL A 318 -10.41 25.42 16.06
C VAL A 318 -11.79 26.05 15.86
N LEU A 319 -12.00 26.68 14.70
CA LEU A 319 -13.25 27.36 14.32
C LEU A 319 -13.88 26.75 13.06
N LYS A 320 -15.21 26.80 12.99
CA LYS A 320 -16.00 26.70 11.75
C LYS A 320 -16.42 28.11 11.32
N ASP A 321 -15.93 28.57 10.18
CA ASP A 321 -16.56 29.64 9.40
C ASP A 321 -17.81 29.05 8.73
N VAL A 322 -18.98 29.57 9.06
CA VAL A 322 -20.27 29.09 8.51
C VAL A 322 -20.62 29.75 7.17
N GLY A 323 -19.63 30.30 6.46
CA GLY A 323 -19.75 30.77 5.07
C GLY A 323 -20.62 32.01 4.88
N LYS A 324 -21.09 32.67 5.94
CA LYS A 324 -21.99 33.84 5.89
C LYS A 324 -21.43 35.03 5.09
N ILE A 325 -20.11 35.12 4.96
CA ILE A 325 -19.41 36.25 4.30
C ILE A 325 -19.43 36.10 2.78
N ASP A 326 -19.13 34.90 2.27
CA ASP A 326 -18.88 34.69 0.84
C ASP A 326 -19.44 33.37 0.26
N GLY A 327 -20.13 32.55 1.05
CA GLY A 327 -20.77 31.30 0.62
C GLY A 327 -19.85 30.07 0.58
N ILE A 328 -18.75 30.07 1.33
CA ILE A 328 -17.82 28.93 1.44
C ILE A 328 -17.63 28.60 2.92
N GLU A 329 -18.03 27.41 3.37
CA GLU A 329 -17.73 26.99 4.75
C GLU A 329 -16.25 26.59 4.90
N ARG A 330 -15.66 26.89 6.05
CA ARG A 330 -14.25 26.62 6.33
C ARG A 330 -14.05 26.08 7.74
N ILE A 331 -13.19 25.09 7.92
CA ILE A 331 -12.72 24.68 9.26
C ILE A 331 -11.24 25.07 9.40
N LEU A 332 -10.96 25.92 10.38
CA LEU A 332 -9.68 26.58 10.57
C LEU A 332 -9.06 26.15 11.90
N PHE A 333 -7.81 25.69 11.86
CA PHE A 333 -6.99 25.33 13.02
C PHE A 333 -6.02 26.45 13.35
N ALA A 334 -5.81 26.74 14.63
CA ALA A 334 -4.90 27.78 15.13
C ALA A 334 -3.48 27.26 15.47
N PHE A 335 -3.09 26.12 14.88
CA PHE A 335 -1.83 25.41 15.17
C PHE A 335 -1.36 24.56 13.97
N GLU A 336 -0.04 24.32 13.83
CA GLU A 336 0.53 23.42 12.81
C GLU A 336 -0.08 21.99 12.96
N PRO A 337 -0.30 21.22 11.88
CA PRO A 337 -0.85 19.86 11.97
C PRO A 337 -0.08 18.96 12.96
N LEU A 338 1.24 19.07 13.00
CA LEU A 338 2.12 18.32 13.90
C LEU A 338 2.40 19.02 15.25
N GLN A 339 1.44 19.81 15.75
CA GLN A 339 1.62 20.59 16.98
C GLN A 339 0.75 20.17 18.16
N HIS A 340 -0.31 19.39 17.94
CA HIS A 340 -1.17 18.89 19.01
C HIS A 340 -1.70 17.50 18.69
N TRP A 341 -1.90 16.66 19.72
CA TRP A 341 -2.35 15.28 19.53
C TRP A 341 -3.74 15.21 18.87
N SER A 342 -4.61 16.20 19.12
CA SER A 342 -6.01 16.18 18.67
C SER A 342 -6.20 16.52 17.20
N THR A 343 -5.16 16.98 16.47
CA THR A 343 -5.23 17.24 15.01
C THR A 343 -5.87 16.08 14.28
N THR A 344 -5.41 14.86 14.54
CA THR A 344 -5.87 13.66 13.83
C THR A 344 -7.36 13.37 14.07
N LEU A 345 -7.84 13.62 15.29
CA LEU A 345 -9.24 13.41 15.66
C LEU A 345 -10.13 14.49 15.01
N LEU A 346 -9.80 15.77 15.23
CA LEU A 346 -10.60 16.89 14.72
C LEU A 346 -10.53 17.08 13.20
N LEU A 347 -9.39 16.76 12.56
CA LEU A 347 -9.30 16.74 11.09
C LEU A 347 -10.18 15.63 10.51
N SER A 348 -10.29 14.48 11.18
CA SER A 348 -11.17 13.40 10.73
C SER A 348 -12.64 13.82 10.81
N ASP A 349 -13.02 14.53 11.87
CA ASP A 349 -14.36 15.08 12.06
C ASP A 349 -14.67 16.22 11.07
N ALA A 350 -13.73 17.11 10.80
CA ALA A 350 -13.87 18.15 9.78
C ALA A 350 -14.07 17.56 8.37
N ILE A 351 -13.32 16.50 8.03
CA ILE A 351 -13.46 15.78 6.75
C ILE A 351 -14.81 15.03 6.69
N TRP A 352 -15.23 14.37 7.78
CA TRP A 352 -16.55 13.73 7.85
C TRP A 352 -17.67 14.75 7.71
N HIS A 353 -17.61 15.85 8.46
CA HIS A 353 -18.65 16.89 8.50
C HIS A 353 -18.96 17.45 7.10
N PHE A 354 -17.93 17.73 6.29
CA PHE A 354 -18.08 18.26 4.94
C PHE A 354 -18.41 17.21 3.85
N LEU A 355 -18.27 15.91 4.12
CA LEU A 355 -18.47 14.86 3.12
C LEU A 355 -19.63 13.89 3.43
N LYS A 356 -20.17 13.88 4.66
CA LYS A 356 -21.21 12.95 5.15
C LYS A 356 -22.43 12.81 4.22
N ASP A 357 -22.88 13.91 3.62
CA ASP A 357 -24.07 13.97 2.78
C ASP A 357 -23.80 13.58 1.31
N ILE A 358 -22.54 13.30 0.95
CA ILE A 358 -22.18 12.80 -0.38
C ILE A 358 -22.49 11.30 -0.44
N ALA A 359 -23.48 10.94 -1.25
CA ALA A 359 -23.96 9.56 -1.48
C ALA A 359 -22.92 8.57 -2.08
N VAL A 360 -21.63 8.94 -2.11
CA VAL A 360 -20.49 8.16 -2.60
C VAL A 360 -19.41 7.96 -1.50
N LEU A 361 -19.74 8.25 -0.22
CA LEU A 361 -19.00 7.72 0.92
C LEU A 361 -19.26 6.21 1.09
N GLU A 362 -18.69 5.44 0.17
CA GLU A 362 -18.73 3.98 0.07
C GLU A 362 -18.19 3.25 1.33
N TYR A 363 -17.51 3.98 2.22
CA TYR A 363 -16.80 3.47 3.39
C TYR A 363 -16.97 4.33 4.66
N GLU A 364 -18.21 4.58 5.10
CA GLU A 364 -18.40 5.03 6.49
C GLU A 364 -17.79 4.00 7.45
N LEU A 365 -16.73 4.40 8.17
CA LEU A 365 -16.03 3.52 9.11
C LEU A 365 -16.86 3.24 10.37
N GLY A 366 -17.88 4.08 10.63
CA GLY A 366 -18.73 4.06 11.81
C GLY A 366 -17.96 4.34 13.11
N LEU A 367 -18.67 4.22 14.24
CA LEU A 367 -18.09 4.40 15.58
C LEU A 367 -17.56 3.08 16.20
N VAL A 368 -17.92 1.91 15.66
CA VAL A 368 -17.51 0.62 16.23
C VAL A 368 -16.06 0.28 15.87
N ARG A 369 -15.27 -0.15 16.86
CA ARG A 369 -13.91 -0.67 16.70
C ARG A 369 -13.82 -2.07 17.30
N TYR A 370 -13.65 -3.07 16.45
CA TYR A 370 -13.39 -4.44 16.87
C TYR A 370 -11.92 -4.58 17.31
N ILE A 371 -11.69 -5.08 18.52
CA ILE A 371 -10.36 -5.30 19.07
C ILE A 371 -10.19 -6.78 19.44
N HIS A 372 -9.10 -7.36 18.94
CA HIS A 372 -8.63 -8.71 19.17
C HIS A 372 -7.14 -8.63 19.57
N ILE A 373 -6.73 -9.37 20.60
CA ILE A 373 -5.36 -9.33 21.11
C ILE A 373 -4.86 -10.78 21.24
N ASP A 374 -3.86 -11.09 20.42
CA ASP A 374 -3.10 -12.33 20.49
C ASP A 374 -1.89 -12.15 21.40
N ILE A 375 -1.61 -13.15 22.23
CA ILE A 375 -0.40 -13.32 23.04
C ILE A 375 0.40 -14.45 22.40
N ASP A 376 1.38 -14.11 21.56
CA ASP A 376 2.33 -15.04 20.95
C ASP A 376 3.38 -15.52 21.99
N ASP A 377 4.28 -16.41 21.60
CA ASP A 377 5.43 -16.87 22.40
C ASP A 377 5.06 -17.53 23.75
N VAL A 378 3.85 -18.09 23.90
CA VAL A 378 3.42 -18.74 25.14
C VAL A 378 4.26 -19.99 25.39
N PHE A 379 4.82 -20.05 26.60
CA PHE A 379 5.90 -20.94 27.04
C PHE A 379 7.29 -20.72 26.40
N VAL A 380 7.48 -19.78 25.47
CA VAL A 380 8.77 -19.58 24.77
C VAL A 380 9.71 -18.64 25.52
N ALA A 381 9.20 -17.61 26.20
CA ALA A 381 10.01 -16.52 26.74
C ALA A 381 11.17 -16.98 27.68
N PRO A 382 12.33 -16.32 27.65
CA PRO A 382 13.49 -16.66 28.50
C PRO A 382 13.18 -16.71 29.99
N ALA A 383 13.86 -17.59 30.72
CA ALA A 383 13.77 -17.63 32.18
C ALA A 383 14.17 -16.29 32.82
N GLY A 384 13.39 -15.83 33.79
CA GLY A 384 13.43 -14.48 34.35
C GLY A 384 12.50 -13.48 33.65
N THR A 385 11.80 -13.87 32.58
CA THR A 385 10.86 -12.99 31.83
C THR A 385 9.48 -13.62 31.58
N ARG A 386 9.19 -14.79 32.15
CA ARG A 386 7.92 -15.51 31.97
C ARG A 386 6.90 -15.08 33.03
N MET A 387 5.63 -15.41 32.79
CA MET A 387 4.57 -15.24 33.79
C MET A 387 4.84 -16.11 35.02
N THR A 388 4.62 -15.54 36.21
CA THR A 388 4.39 -16.28 37.46
C THR A 388 2.89 -16.54 37.64
N SER A 389 2.49 -17.39 38.60
CA SER A 389 1.06 -17.60 38.92
C SER A 389 0.33 -16.30 39.31
N SER A 390 1.05 -15.29 39.83
CA SER A 390 0.52 -13.94 40.10
C SER A 390 0.15 -13.19 38.81
N ASP A 391 0.99 -13.30 37.78
CA ASP A 391 0.75 -12.69 36.46
C ASP A 391 -0.43 -13.36 35.75
N VAL A 392 -0.53 -14.69 35.83
CA VAL A 392 -1.66 -15.46 35.28
C VAL A 392 -2.98 -15.05 35.94
N LYS A 393 -3.01 -14.95 37.27
CA LYS A 393 -4.18 -14.44 38.02
C LYS A 393 -4.56 -13.03 37.56
N HIS A 394 -3.56 -12.14 37.42
CA HIS A 394 -3.80 -10.76 37.02
C HIS A 394 -4.24 -10.61 35.54
N LEU A 395 -3.80 -11.50 34.66
CA LEU A 395 -4.27 -11.58 33.28
C LEU A 395 -5.77 -11.93 33.23
N ILE A 396 -6.23 -12.85 34.08
CA ILE A 396 -7.64 -13.22 34.23
C ILE A 396 -8.44 -12.05 34.83
N GLU A 397 -7.97 -11.45 35.93
CA GLU A 397 -8.58 -10.25 36.53
C GLU A 397 -8.73 -9.10 35.52
N THR A 398 -7.72 -8.91 34.66
CA THR A 398 -7.73 -7.89 33.60
C THR A 398 -8.71 -8.24 32.49
N GLN A 399 -8.73 -9.51 32.04
CA GLN A 399 -9.71 -10.00 31.08
C GLN A 399 -11.14 -9.79 31.58
N ASP A 400 -11.41 -10.06 32.86
CA ASP A 400 -12.74 -9.90 33.46
C ASP A 400 -13.11 -8.43 33.72
N ARG A 401 -12.14 -7.55 34.06
CA ARG A 401 -12.35 -6.08 34.04
C ARG A 401 -12.67 -5.58 32.63
N TRP A 402 -11.97 -6.06 31.60
CA TRP A 402 -12.22 -5.64 30.22
C TRP A 402 -13.55 -6.17 29.69
N ARG A 403 -13.98 -7.38 30.08
CA ARG A 403 -15.32 -7.94 29.76
C ARG A 403 -16.49 -7.05 30.22
N GLN A 404 -16.31 -6.17 31.21
CA GLN A 404 -17.34 -5.23 31.68
C GLN A 404 -17.67 -4.12 30.66
N PHE A 405 -16.74 -3.77 29.76
CA PHE A 405 -16.95 -2.76 28.71
C PHE A 405 -16.65 -3.25 27.30
N ILE A 406 -16.08 -4.45 27.15
CA ILE A 406 -15.88 -5.19 25.89
C ILE A 406 -16.51 -6.59 26.05
N PRO A 407 -17.84 -6.75 25.96
CA PRO A 407 -18.51 -8.01 26.26
C PRO A 407 -17.97 -9.19 25.43
N GLY A 408 -17.68 -10.29 26.12
CA GLY A 408 -17.12 -11.51 25.52
C GLY A 408 -15.61 -11.49 25.26
N PHE A 409 -14.91 -10.37 25.52
CA PHE A 409 -13.46 -10.28 25.31
C PHE A 409 -12.71 -11.46 25.94
N THR A 410 -11.82 -12.08 25.18
CA THR A 410 -11.00 -13.22 25.61
C THR A 410 -9.65 -13.15 24.90
N PHE A 411 -8.56 -13.37 25.63
CA PHE A 411 -7.20 -13.44 25.07
C PHE A 411 -7.00 -14.73 24.26
N HIS A 412 -6.22 -14.61 23.18
CA HIS A 412 -5.85 -15.71 22.30
C HIS A 412 -4.35 -16.04 22.49
N MET A 413 -4.01 -17.30 22.74
CA MET A 413 -2.71 -17.75 23.26
C MET A 413 -1.96 -18.60 22.21
N GLY A 414 -0.90 -18.03 21.63
CA GLY A 414 -0.03 -18.70 20.66
C GLY A 414 1.07 -19.51 21.34
N PHE A 415 0.91 -20.83 21.41
CA PHE A 415 1.74 -21.69 22.26
C PHE A 415 2.73 -22.57 21.49
N ALA A 416 3.91 -22.80 22.09
CA ALA A 416 4.91 -23.76 21.62
C ALA A 416 5.24 -24.79 22.72
N GLY A 417 4.56 -25.95 22.65
CA GLY A 417 4.53 -26.94 23.73
C GLY A 417 5.89 -27.48 24.19
N SER A 418 6.93 -27.50 23.34
CA SER A 418 8.26 -28.01 23.73
C SER A 418 8.95 -27.16 24.81
N SER A 419 8.51 -25.92 25.02
CA SER A 419 9.09 -24.96 25.97
C SER A 419 8.30 -24.82 27.27
N PHE A 420 7.26 -25.63 27.45
CA PHE A 420 6.54 -25.80 28.72
C PHE A 420 7.51 -26.18 29.86
N LYS A 421 7.39 -25.51 31.01
CA LYS A 421 8.23 -25.66 32.22
C LYS A 421 9.73 -25.41 32.04
N ARG A 422 10.17 -24.67 31.00
CA ARG A 422 11.58 -24.26 30.86
C ARG A 422 12.02 -23.08 31.74
N GLY A 423 11.11 -22.47 32.50
CA GLY A 423 11.42 -21.37 33.42
C GLY A 423 12.06 -21.81 34.74
N ASN A 424 12.35 -20.84 35.61
CA ASN A 424 12.67 -21.09 37.02
C ASN A 424 11.43 -21.61 37.80
N PRO A 425 11.56 -22.12 39.04
CA PRO A 425 10.43 -22.73 39.75
C PRO A 425 9.16 -21.86 39.88
N GLN A 426 9.28 -20.54 40.07
CA GLN A 426 8.12 -19.63 40.11
C GLN A 426 7.44 -19.46 38.75
N GLU A 427 8.22 -19.54 37.66
CA GLU A 427 7.72 -19.51 36.28
C GLU A 427 7.13 -20.86 35.85
N GLN A 428 7.61 -21.99 36.40
CA GLN A 428 7.01 -23.30 36.18
C GLN A 428 5.62 -23.39 36.81
N LEU A 429 5.42 -22.82 38.01
CA LEU A 429 4.11 -22.63 38.64
C LEU A 429 3.20 -21.66 37.84
N GLY A 430 3.79 -20.73 37.07
CA GLY A 430 3.05 -19.88 36.13
C GLY A 430 2.60 -20.65 34.88
N ASP A 431 3.49 -21.43 34.29
CA ASP A 431 3.17 -22.35 33.18
C ASP A 431 2.08 -23.35 33.60
N GLU A 432 2.11 -23.89 34.82
CA GLU A 432 1.06 -24.76 35.38
C GLU A 432 -0.27 -24.02 35.55
N ALA A 433 -0.28 -22.85 36.18
CA ALA A 433 -1.49 -22.06 36.38
C ALA A 433 -2.21 -21.71 35.07
N LEU A 434 -1.48 -21.58 33.95
CA LEU A 434 -2.06 -21.41 32.61
C LEU A 434 -2.77 -22.66 32.08
N ILE A 435 -2.26 -23.85 32.38
CA ILE A 435 -2.89 -25.13 32.01
C ILE A 435 -4.09 -25.44 32.91
N GLU A 436 -4.01 -25.11 34.21
CA GLU A 436 -5.15 -25.18 35.13
C GLU A 436 -6.29 -24.26 34.66
N ASN A 437 -5.96 -23.02 34.31
CA ASN A 437 -6.93 -22.01 33.86
C ASN A 437 -7.15 -22.00 32.33
N ARG A 438 -6.73 -23.04 31.60
CA ARG A 438 -6.73 -23.07 30.11
C ARG A 438 -8.08 -22.73 29.46
N HIS A 439 -9.18 -23.02 30.15
CA HIS A 439 -10.56 -22.76 29.73
C HIS A 439 -10.99 -21.28 29.83
N GLN A 440 -10.21 -20.43 30.50
CA GLN A 440 -10.41 -18.97 30.51
C GLN A 440 -9.94 -18.28 29.23
N PHE A 441 -9.19 -18.98 28.38
CA PHE A 441 -8.52 -18.46 27.18
C PHE A 441 -8.95 -19.21 25.91
N LYS A 442 -8.53 -18.71 24.75
CA LYS A 442 -8.46 -19.50 23.52
C LYS A 442 -7.02 -19.70 23.10
N TRP A 443 -6.72 -20.81 22.44
CA TRP A 443 -5.34 -21.21 22.12
C TRP A 443 -5.18 -21.38 20.60
N PHE A 444 -3.99 -21.13 20.05
CA PHE A 444 -3.70 -21.38 18.64
C PHE A 444 -2.27 -21.88 18.43
N CYS A 445 -2.08 -22.68 17.38
CA CYS A 445 -0.79 -23.27 17.07
C CYS A 445 0.25 -22.20 16.74
N HIS A 446 1.41 -22.27 17.39
CA HIS A 446 2.59 -21.44 17.12
C HIS A 446 3.86 -22.30 16.87
N THR A 447 3.67 -23.49 16.26
CA THR A 447 4.65 -24.60 16.09
C THR A 447 5.13 -25.21 17.42
N PHE A 448 5.70 -26.42 17.40
CA PHE A 448 6.09 -27.09 18.65
C PHE A 448 7.37 -26.52 19.28
N SER A 449 8.38 -26.19 18.46
CA SER A 449 9.69 -25.68 18.89
C SER A 449 9.91 -24.18 18.69
N HIS A 450 8.88 -23.42 18.29
CA HIS A 450 8.99 -22.01 17.83
C HIS A 450 9.81 -21.84 16.53
N ALA A 451 10.15 -22.93 15.85
CA ALA A 451 10.94 -22.88 14.62
C ALA A 451 10.23 -22.12 13.47
N GLN A 452 10.98 -21.23 12.81
CA GLN A 452 10.48 -20.33 11.76
C GLN A 452 10.26 -21.08 10.43
N PRO A 453 9.01 -21.27 9.94
CA PRO A 453 8.71 -22.23 8.86
C PRO A 453 9.45 -22.01 7.52
N HIS A 454 9.93 -20.80 7.23
CA HIS A 454 10.72 -20.53 6.01
C HIS A 454 12.04 -21.32 5.92
N ALA A 455 12.63 -21.71 7.06
CA ALA A 455 13.92 -22.37 7.15
C ALA A 455 13.81 -23.90 7.27
N LEU A 456 12.59 -24.42 7.22
CA LEU A 456 12.26 -25.84 7.36
C LEU A 456 11.72 -26.40 6.04
N SER A 457 11.94 -27.68 5.79
CA SER A 457 11.24 -28.41 4.71
C SER A 457 9.76 -28.64 5.05
N GLU A 458 8.98 -29.07 4.05
CA GLU A 458 7.56 -29.38 4.23
C GLU A 458 7.31 -30.51 5.24
N ALA A 459 8.19 -31.51 5.30
CA ALA A 459 8.11 -32.59 6.28
C ALA A 459 8.37 -32.07 7.71
N GLU A 460 9.40 -31.24 7.89
CA GLU A 460 9.73 -30.65 9.20
C GLU A 460 8.64 -29.69 9.69
N VAL A 461 8.08 -28.84 8.82
CA VAL A 461 6.93 -27.99 9.20
C VAL A 461 5.73 -28.85 9.60
N THR A 462 5.44 -29.93 8.86
CA THR A 462 4.32 -30.83 9.18
C THR A 462 4.53 -31.47 10.56
N GLN A 463 5.71 -32.04 10.83
CA GLN A 463 6.07 -32.60 12.13
C GLN A 463 5.99 -31.57 13.27
N GLN A 464 6.43 -30.33 13.04
CA GLN A 464 6.34 -29.23 14.02
C GLN A 464 4.89 -28.80 14.32
N LEU A 465 3.96 -29.01 13.38
CA LEU A 465 2.54 -28.78 13.60
C LEU A 465 1.87 -29.97 14.31
N GLU A 466 2.25 -31.20 13.98
CA GLU A 466 1.72 -32.44 14.57
C GLU A 466 2.10 -32.58 16.05
N LEU A 467 3.38 -32.33 16.40
CA LEU A 467 3.83 -32.36 17.80
C LEU A 467 3.15 -31.26 18.65
N ASN A 468 2.87 -30.10 18.07
CA ASN A 468 2.14 -29.02 18.74
C ASN A 468 0.66 -29.40 18.97
N LYS A 469 0.07 -30.16 18.03
CA LYS A 469 -1.29 -30.67 18.13
C LYS A 469 -1.43 -31.76 19.18
N ALA A 470 -0.50 -32.73 19.20
CA ALA A 470 -0.45 -33.76 20.23
C ALA A 470 -0.33 -33.15 21.64
N PHE A 471 0.47 -32.10 21.83
CA PHE A 471 0.54 -31.36 23.09
C PHE A 471 -0.80 -30.67 23.45
N ALA A 472 -1.50 -30.09 22.48
CA ALA A 472 -2.81 -29.47 22.73
C ALA A 472 -3.88 -30.48 23.14
N GLU A 473 -3.85 -31.67 22.54
CA GLU A 473 -4.72 -32.81 22.86
C GLU A 473 -4.37 -33.40 24.24
N GLU A 474 -3.08 -33.55 24.56
CA GLU A 474 -2.59 -33.99 25.88
C GLU A 474 -2.96 -33.02 27.01
N LYS A 475 -2.98 -31.71 26.74
CA LYS A 475 -3.28 -30.67 27.73
C LYS A 475 -4.72 -30.14 27.69
N ASP A 476 -5.61 -30.72 26.88
CA ASP A 476 -7.02 -30.30 26.75
C ASP A 476 -7.17 -28.78 26.48
N LEU A 477 -6.39 -28.25 25.53
CA LEU A 477 -6.37 -26.81 25.22
C LEU A 477 -7.57 -26.39 24.33
N PRO A 478 -8.35 -25.35 24.70
CA PRO A 478 -9.44 -24.85 23.86
C PRO A 478 -8.96 -24.08 22.61
N ILE A 479 -8.70 -24.82 21.54
CA ILE A 479 -8.20 -24.29 20.27
C ILE A 479 -9.21 -23.35 19.58
N ALA A 480 -8.70 -22.24 19.04
CA ALA A 480 -9.43 -21.33 18.15
C ALA A 480 -9.60 -21.98 16.76
N PRO A 481 -10.83 -22.25 16.30
CA PRO A 481 -11.07 -23.05 15.10
C PRO A 481 -10.55 -22.36 13.83
N GLY A 482 -9.68 -23.05 13.10
CA GLY A 482 -9.14 -22.59 11.81
C GLY A 482 -8.09 -21.47 11.90
N TYR A 483 -7.59 -21.13 13.10
CA TYR A 483 -6.61 -20.06 13.32
C TYR A 483 -5.25 -20.56 13.80
N SER A 484 -4.19 -20.00 13.23
CA SER A 484 -2.80 -20.17 13.66
C SER A 484 -2.00 -18.96 13.18
N VAL A 485 -0.88 -18.68 13.84
CA VAL A 485 0.10 -17.67 13.42
C VAL A 485 1.48 -18.31 13.47
N ALA A 486 2.30 -18.11 12.45
CA ALA A 486 3.65 -18.67 12.41
C ALA A 486 4.62 -17.85 13.28
N PRO A 487 5.60 -18.48 13.96
CA PRO A 487 6.69 -17.79 14.65
C PRO A 487 7.33 -16.71 13.80
N HIS A 488 7.48 -15.52 14.37
CA HIS A 488 8.01 -14.33 13.70
C HIS A 488 7.30 -13.96 12.38
N HIS A 489 6.04 -14.39 12.15
CA HIS A 489 5.32 -14.31 10.87
C HIS A 489 6.03 -14.97 9.68
N SER A 490 7.03 -15.82 9.95
CA SER A 490 7.88 -16.47 8.95
C SER A 490 7.07 -17.35 8.00
N GLY A 491 7.31 -17.20 6.70
CA GLY A 491 6.61 -17.94 5.65
C GLY A 491 5.16 -17.51 5.40
N VAL A 492 4.58 -16.61 6.20
CA VAL A 492 3.26 -16.02 5.91
C VAL A 492 3.40 -14.99 4.80
N TYR A 493 4.32 -14.04 4.98
CA TYR A 493 4.80 -13.13 3.93
C TYR A 493 6.27 -12.73 4.18
N PRO A 494 7.20 -12.93 3.22
CA PRO A 494 7.04 -13.60 1.94
C PRO A 494 6.49 -15.03 2.07
N VAL A 495 5.69 -15.46 1.10
CA VAL A 495 4.93 -16.71 1.18
C VAL A 495 5.85 -17.93 1.03
N ALA A 496 5.80 -18.84 2.00
CA ALA A 496 6.38 -20.18 1.96
C ALA A 496 5.26 -21.19 1.60
N PRO A 497 5.21 -21.73 0.36
CA PRO A 497 4.07 -22.54 -0.08
C PRO A 497 3.81 -23.81 0.73
N HIS A 498 4.83 -24.38 1.36
CA HIS A 498 4.72 -25.59 2.20
C HIS A 498 4.05 -25.32 3.54
N LEU A 499 4.26 -24.14 4.16
CA LEU A 499 3.57 -23.75 5.39
C LEU A 499 2.05 -23.80 5.21
N TYR A 500 1.53 -23.20 4.13
CA TYR A 500 0.10 -23.16 3.84
C TYR A 500 -0.50 -24.56 3.56
N ARG A 501 0.29 -25.50 3.03
CA ARG A 501 -0.13 -26.90 2.84
C ARG A 501 -0.18 -27.66 4.17
N ALA A 502 0.90 -27.60 4.96
CA ALA A 502 1.00 -28.25 6.26
C ALA A 502 -0.06 -27.74 7.25
N TRP A 503 -0.30 -26.42 7.27
CA TRP A 503 -1.37 -25.79 8.05
C TRP A 503 -2.77 -26.32 7.69
N LYS A 504 -3.06 -26.52 6.41
CA LYS A 504 -4.33 -27.13 5.99
C LYS A 504 -4.43 -28.60 6.37
N ALA A 505 -3.34 -29.37 6.20
CA ALA A 505 -3.33 -30.80 6.49
C ALA A 505 -3.51 -31.12 7.99
N VAL A 506 -2.76 -30.46 8.87
CA VAL A 506 -2.70 -30.83 10.30
C VAL A 506 -3.78 -30.14 11.13
N TRP A 507 -4.03 -28.86 10.86
CA TRP A 507 -4.85 -27.97 11.70
C TRP A 507 -6.09 -27.40 11.00
N ASN A 508 -6.30 -27.68 9.71
CA ASN A 508 -7.40 -27.14 8.90
C ASN A 508 -7.50 -25.59 8.96
N ILE A 509 -6.35 -24.91 8.90
CA ILE A 509 -6.30 -23.44 8.98
C ILE A 509 -7.00 -22.81 7.76
N ASN A 510 -7.84 -21.82 8.04
CA ASN A 510 -8.51 -20.99 7.04
C ASN A 510 -8.25 -19.48 7.25
N VAL A 511 -7.72 -19.08 8.42
CA VAL A 511 -7.38 -17.69 8.75
C VAL A 511 -6.00 -17.63 9.42
N THR A 512 -5.18 -16.63 9.05
CA THR A 512 -3.95 -16.26 9.75
C THR A 512 -3.77 -14.74 9.73
N THR A 513 -2.81 -14.22 10.47
CA THR A 513 -2.44 -12.80 10.49
C THR A 513 -0.98 -12.57 10.06
N THR A 514 -0.69 -11.38 9.51
CA THR A 514 0.70 -10.91 9.35
C THR A 514 0.82 -9.39 9.49
N GLU A 515 1.89 -8.95 10.14
CA GLU A 515 2.30 -7.54 10.18
C GLU A 515 2.99 -7.07 8.89
N GLY A 516 3.47 -8.00 8.04
CA GLY A 516 4.40 -7.69 6.95
C GLY A 516 3.79 -7.32 5.60
N TYR A 517 2.54 -7.68 5.28
CA TYR A 517 2.05 -7.52 3.90
C TYR A 517 1.45 -6.12 3.62
N PRO A 518 1.85 -5.41 2.55
CA PRO A 518 3.02 -5.66 1.67
C PRO A 518 4.35 -5.10 2.21
N TYR A 519 4.29 -4.27 3.25
CA TYR A 519 5.43 -3.71 4.01
C TYR A 519 5.08 -3.65 5.50
N LEU A 520 6.08 -3.71 6.39
CA LEU A 520 5.86 -3.62 7.83
C LEU A 520 5.35 -2.24 8.28
N PHE A 521 5.77 -1.15 7.62
CA PHE A 521 5.40 0.23 7.98
C PHE A 521 5.03 1.09 6.75
N PRO A 522 4.17 2.11 6.91
CA PRO A 522 3.40 2.46 8.11
C PRO A 522 2.22 1.49 8.33
N ALA A 523 1.76 1.34 9.57
CA ALA A 523 0.68 0.40 9.91
C ALA A 523 -0.60 0.61 9.08
N SER A 524 -0.93 1.85 8.68
CA SER A 524 -2.05 2.18 7.79
C SER A 524 -1.96 1.57 6.39
N SER A 525 -0.76 1.23 5.91
CA SER A 525 -0.55 0.63 4.58
C SER A 525 -0.63 -0.89 4.56
N ARG A 526 -0.68 -1.56 5.73
CA ARG A 526 -0.81 -3.03 5.83
C ARG A 526 -2.15 -3.51 5.27
N ARG A 527 -2.13 -4.53 4.42
CA ARG A 527 -3.28 -5.13 3.74
C ARG A 527 -3.44 -6.59 4.16
N GLY A 528 -4.63 -7.15 3.96
CA GLY A 528 -4.83 -8.60 3.89
C GLY A 528 -4.64 -9.13 2.46
N PHE A 529 -4.61 -10.44 2.34
CA PHE A 529 -4.64 -11.16 1.06
C PHE A 529 -5.20 -12.57 1.26
N ASN A 530 -5.42 -13.30 0.17
CA ASN A 530 -5.72 -14.73 0.22
C ASN A 530 -4.63 -15.51 -0.52
N TYR A 531 -4.27 -16.67 -0.01
CA TYR A 531 -3.34 -17.60 -0.68
C TYR A 531 -3.71 -19.05 -0.33
N MET A 532 -3.79 -19.91 -1.35
CA MET A 532 -4.25 -21.31 -1.23
C MET A 532 -5.60 -21.48 -0.49
N GLY A 533 -6.45 -20.44 -0.47
CA GLY A 533 -7.71 -20.44 0.27
C GLY A 533 -7.59 -20.21 1.78
N ILE A 534 -6.41 -19.82 2.30
CA ILE A 534 -6.27 -19.23 3.64
C ILE A 534 -6.37 -17.70 3.49
N GLN A 535 -7.23 -17.07 4.31
CA GLN A 535 -7.30 -15.62 4.39
C GLN A 535 -6.24 -15.09 5.37
N VAL A 536 -5.40 -14.17 4.90
CA VAL A 536 -4.44 -13.44 5.72
C VAL A 536 -5.03 -12.06 6.04
N LEU A 537 -5.08 -11.72 7.33
CA LEU A 537 -5.49 -10.40 7.82
C LEU A 537 -4.27 -9.53 8.23
N PRO A 538 -4.35 -8.20 8.09
CA PRO A 538 -3.27 -7.31 8.52
C PRO A 538 -3.23 -7.21 10.05
N ARG A 539 -2.14 -7.70 10.66
CA ARG A 539 -1.88 -7.60 12.10
C ARG A 539 -1.34 -6.22 12.46
N GLN A 540 -1.65 -5.77 13.66
CA GLN A 540 -1.26 -4.48 14.21
C GLN A 540 -0.21 -4.68 15.32
N VAL A 541 0.76 -3.77 15.40
CA VAL A 541 1.74 -3.78 16.50
C VAL A 541 1.17 -3.03 17.70
N SER A 542 1.42 -3.54 18.90
CA SER A 542 0.99 -2.94 20.18
C SER A 542 1.99 -1.91 20.73
N GLY A 543 3.19 -1.84 20.17
CA GLY A 543 4.28 -0.98 20.62
C GLY A 543 5.12 -1.54 21.77
N VAL A 544 4.69 -2.64 22.39
CA VAL A 544 5.49 -3.45 23.33
C VAL A 544 6.16 -4.61 22.58
N TYR A 545 7.37 -4.99 23.02
CA TYR A 545 8.25 -5.91 22.29
C TYR A 545 8.77 -7.05 23.19
N THR A 546 9.17 -8.16 22.61
CA THR A 546 9.74 -9.33 23.33
C THR A 546 11.03 -8.99 24.07
N THR A 547 11.82 -8.03 23.58
CA THR A 547 13.11 -7.62 24.14
C THR A 547 13.02 -6.65 25.31
N THR A 548 11.85 -6.05 25.55
CA THR A 548 11.66 -4.95 26.52
C THR A 548 10.36 -5.15 27.28
N THR A 549 10.42 -5.98 28.32
CA THR A 549 9.30 -6.39 29.19
C THR A 549 9.25 -5.62 30.51
N GLN A 550 10.31 -4.87 30.84
CA GLN A 550 10.42 -3.99 32.01
C GLN A 550 10.48 -2.52 31.58
N LEU A 551 9.89 -1.66 32.38
CA LEU A 551 9.72 -0.23 32.14
C LEU A 551 11.05 0.54 32.24
N ALA A 552 11.95 0.10 33.12
CA ALA A 552 13.32 0.60 33.28
C ALA A 552 14.20 0.40 32.02
N THR A 553 13.83 -0.52 31.13
CA THR A 553 14.57 -0.83 29.90
C THR A 553 13.76 -0.54 28.63
N TYR A 554 12.53 -0.03 28.77
CA TYR A 554 11.68 0.31 27.64
C TYR A 554 12.13 1.63 26.98
N PRO A 555 12.42 1.67 25.66
CA PRO A 555 12.92 2.87 24.99
C PRO A 555 11.96 4.07 25.07
N GLY A 556 12.37 5.14 25.74
CA GLY A 556 11.54 6.32 26.02
C GLY A 556 10.59 6.18 27.22
N GLY A 557 10.67 5.06 27.96
CA GLY A 557 9.96 4.81 29.22
C GLY A 557 8.45 5.03 29.13
N VAL A 558 7.85 5.48 30.24
CA VAL A 558 6.42 5.80 30.34
C VAL A 558 5.97 6.79 29.28
N SER A 559 6.77 7.83 29.00
CA SER A 559 6.41 8.88 28.05
C SER A 559 6.15 8.31 26.64
N LYS A 560 6.93 7.32 26.18
CA LYS A 560 6.64 6.66 24.90
C LYS A 560 5.43 5.71 24.97
N LEU A 561 5.19 5.02 26.09
CA LEU A 561 3.99 4.18 26.26
C LEU A 561 2.70 5.02 26.26
N ASP A 562 2.62 6.02 27.16
CA ASP A 562 1.51 6.97 27.23
C ASP A 562 1.34 7.70 25.88
N GLY A 563 2.44 8.14 25.26
CA GLY A 563 2.40 8.78 23.94
C GLY A 563 1.87 7.88 22.81
N MET A 564 2.08 6.56 22.84
CA MET A 564 1.44 5.69 21.84
C MET A 564 -0.07 5.59 22.05
N ALA A 565 -0.52 5.54 23.31
CA ALA A 565 -1.93 5.42 23.68
C ALA A 565 -2.72 6.74 23.55
N PHE A 566 -2.07 7.89 23.73
CA PHE A 566 -2.68 9.22 23.76
C PHE A 566 -2.42 10.00 22.46
N GLY A 567 -3.12 9.64 21.39
CA GLY A 567 -3.02 10.33 20.10
C GLY A 567 -1.85 9.90 19.19
N GLY A 568 -1.14 8.82 19.54
CA GLY A 568 -0.02 8.27 18.76
C GLY A 568 -0.38 7.00 17.98
N ASP A 569 0.64 6.25 17.53
CA ASP A 569 0.48 5.14 16.57
C ASP A 569 -0.56 4.08 16.98
N LEU A 570 -0.66 3.76 18.28
CA LEU A 570 -1.61 2.77 18.79
C LEU A 570 -3.05 3.31 18.74
N PHE A 571 -3.24 4.58 19.15
CA PHE A 571 -4.50 5.29 19.02
C PHE A 571 -4.90 5.50 17.56
N ASP A 572 -4.00 5.97 16.70
CA ASP A 572 -4.24 6.15 15.26
C ASP A 572 -4.73 4.85 14.61
N THR A 573 -4.08 3.74 14.95
CA THR A 573 -4.43 2.42 14.43
C THR A 573 -5.85 2.03 14.86
N SER A 574 -6.19 2.19 16.15
CA SER A 574 -7.56 1.96 16.65
C SER A 574 -8.59 2.95 16.10
N LEU A 575 -8.23 4.23 15.87
CA LEU A 575 -9.13 5.25 15.33
C LEU A 575 -9.54 4.93 13.89
N PHE A 576 -8.58 4.50 13.05
CA PHE A 576 -8.78 4.36 11.61
C PHE A 576 -9.03 2.94 11.09
N ARG A 577 -8.77 1.89 11.88
CA ARG A 577 -9.12 0.51 11.51
C ARG A 577 -10.35 0.05 12.28
N PRO A 578 -11.50 -0.20 11.61
CA PRO A 578 -12.67 -0.81 12.24
C PRO A 578 -12.43 -2.22 12.81
N VAL A 579 -11.38 -2.91 12.36
CA VAL A 579 -10.97 -4.24 12.84
C VAL A 579 -9.48 -4.24 13.15
N ASN A 580 -9.13 -4.49 14.41
CA ASN A 580 -7.76 -4.53 14.92
C ASN A 580 -7.45 -5.93 15.48
N LEU A 581 -6.43 -6.58 14.92
CA LEU A 581 -5.83 -7.79 15.46
C LEU A 581 -4.42 -7.43 15.93
N TYR A 582 -4.25 -7.20 17.23
CA TYR A 582 -3.00 -6.78 17.82
C TYR A 582 -2.12 -7.97 18.20
N MET A 583 -0.83 -7.86 17.87
CA MET A 583 0.21 -8.74 18.36
C MET A 583 0.76 -8.24 19.70
N THR A 584 0.80 -9.13 20.67
CA THR A 584 1.59 -9.03 21.90
C THR A 584 2.26 -10.38 22.15
N HIS A 585 3.17 -10.47 23.13
CA HIS A 585 3.91 -11.69 23.41
C HIS A 585 3.85 -12.02 24.90
N PHE A 586 4.07 -13.29 25.25
CA PHE A 586 3.98 -13.84 26.60
C PHE A 586 4.67 -12.98 27.68
N GLY A 587 5.90 -12.54 27.41
CA GLY A 587 6.67 -11.70 28.34
C GLY A 587 6.11 -10.28 28.57
N ASN A 588 5.23 -9.77 27.70
CA ASN A 588 4.63 -8.44 27.86
C ASN A 588 3.54 -8.36 28.95
N TYR A 589 3.19 -9.52 29.52
CA TYR A 589 2.21 -9.69 30.62
C TYR A 589 2.86 -10.25 31.89
N ALA A 590 4.15 -10.57 31.84
CA ALA A 590 4.98 -10.81 33.01
C ALA A 590 5.57 -9.49 33.51
N GLN A 591 6.31 -9.54 34.63
CA GLN A 591 7.08 -8.40 35.15
C GLN A 591 6.16 -7.16 35.32
N ASP A 592 6.42 -6.09 34.58
CA ASP A 592 5.71 -4.80 34.69
C ASP A 592 4.40 -4.77 33.89
N ARG A 593 4.06 -5.87 33.19
CA ARG A 593 2.78 -6.06 32.48
C ARG A 593 2.49 -4.95 31.45
N LEU A 594 3.52 -4.49 30.73
CA LEU A 594 3.47 -3.34 29.82
C LEU A 594 2.35 -3.40 28.76
N ALA A 595 1.95 -4.60 28.33
CA ALA A 595 0.80 -4.77 27.44
C ALA A 595 -0.52 -4.33 28.09
N ILE A 596 -0.76 -4.72 29.35
CA ILE A 596 -1.96 -4.32 30.10
C ILE A 596 -1.96 -2.80 30.29
N TYR A 597 -0.82 -2.23 30.68
CA TYR A 597 -0.66 -0.78 30.84
C TYR A 597 -1.08 -0.02 29.58
N VAL A 598 -0.45 -0.31 28.43
CA VAL A 598 -0.66 0.49 27.21
C VAL A 598 -2.07 0.32 26.64
N PHE A 599 -2.69 -0.86 26.78
CA PHE A 599 -4.08 -1.07 26.37
C PHE A 599 -5.09 -0.41 27.32
N GLU A 600 -4.85 -0.38 28.63
CA GLU A 600 -5.73 0.36 29.55
C GLU A 600 -5.65 1.87 29.33
N ARG A 601 -4.46 2.41 29.05
CA ARG A 601 -4.31 3.81 28.62
C ARG A 601 -5.09 4.09 27.34
N LEU A 602 -4.95 3.23 26.32
CA LEU A 602 -5.66 3.35 25.05
C LEU A 602 -7.19 3.34 25.25
N PHE A 603 -7.71 2.38 26.01
CA PHE A 603 -9.15 2.23 26.21
C PHE A 603 -9.74 3.37 27.05
N ALA A 604 -9.02 3.82 28.09
CA ALA A 604 -9.39 5.00 28.85
C ALA A 604 -9.43 6.27 27.97
N PHE A 605 -8.42 6.46 27.13
CA PHE A 605 -8.31 7.60 26.22
C PHE A 605 -9.42 7.61 25.16
N ILE A 606 -9.70 6.45 24.53
CA ILE A 606 -10.80 6.30 23.57
C ILE A 606 -12.15 6.63 24.23
N LYS A 607 -12.42 6.07 25.43
CA LYS A 607 -13.67 6.30 26.18
C LYS A 607 -13.82 7.73 26.71
N ALA A 608 -12.70 8.39 27.00
CA ALA A 608 -12.67 9.81 27.34
C ALA A 608 -12.95 10.66 26.11
N TRP A 609 -12.09 10.63 25.09
CA TRP A 609 -12.05 11.64 24.03
C TRP A 609 -12.93 11.40 22.81
N THR A 610 -13.47 10.18 22.64
CA THR A 610 -14.19 9.79 21.43
C THR A 610 -15.55 9.19 21.72
N ARG A 611 -16.39 9.12 20.68
CA ARG A 611 -17.66 8.38 20.67
C ARG A 611 -17.47 6.92 20.20
N LEU A 612 -16.24 6.44 20.08
CA LEU A 612 -15.96 5.10 19.56
C LEU A 612 -16.37 4.00 20.55
N GLU A 613 -17.05 2.98 20.03
CA GLU A 613 -17.40 1.78 20.79
C GLU A 613 -16.37 0.67 20.56
N ILE A 614 -15.66 0.28 21.62
CA ILE A 614 -14.78 -0.89 21.58
C ILE A 614 -15.64 -2.16 21.73
N ARG A 615 -15.51 -3.10 20.80
CA ARG A 615 -16.21 -4.39 20.82
C ARG A 615 -15.24 -5.55 20.57
N TRP A 616 -15.54 -6.74 21.07
CA TRP A 616 -14.85 -7.98 20.69
C TRP A 616 -15.75 -8.81 19.76
N ALA A 617 -15.15 -9.70 18.97
CA ALA A 617 -15.87 -10.65 18.13
C ALA A 617 -15.01 -11.90 17.83
N PRO A 618 -15.62 -13.06 17.56
CA PRO A 618 -14.90 -14.24 17.10
C PRO A 618 -14.29 -14.03 15.71
N LEU A 619 -13.18 -14.70 15.43
CA LEU A 619 -12.34 -14.48 14.23
C LEU A 619 -13.08 -14.57 12.89
N TRP A 620 -14.06 -15.46 12.74
CA TRP A 620 -14.87 -15.55 11.52
C TRP A 620 -15.66 -14.26 11.24
N LEU A 621 -16.15 -13.60 12.29
CA LEU A 621 -16.86 -12.32 12.20
C LEU A 621 -15.88 -11.17 11.98
N LEU A 622 -14.69 -11.22 12.58
CA LEU A 622 -13.60 -10.26 12.30
C LEU A 622 -13.17 -10.31 10.82
N VAL A 623 -13.06 -11.50 10.22
CA VAL A 623 -12.82 -11.67 8.77
C VAL A 623 -13.97 -11.08 7.95
N GLU A 624 -15.23 -11.38 8.30
CA GLU A 624 -16.41 -10.87 7.58
C GLU A 624 -16.45 -9.32 7.60
N LYS A 625 -16.25 -8.70 8.77
CA LYS A 625 -16.20 -7.24 8.90
C LYS A 625 -14.99 -6.67 8.18
N HIS A 626 -13.79 -7.24 8.34
CA HIS A 626 -12.59 -6.78 7.64
C HIS A 626 -12.77 -6.81 6.12
N LEU A 627 -13.37 -7.87 5.56
CA LEU A 627 -13.65 -8.00 4.13
C LEU A 627 -14.85 -7.16 3.66
N LYS A 628 -15.82 -6.85 4.51
CA LYS A 628 -16.84 -5.82 4.22
C LYS A 628 -16.17 -4.46 4.04
N TYR A 629 -15.27 -4.11 4.97
CA TYR A 629 -14.56 -2.84 4.91
C TYR A 629 -13.49 -2.82 3.80
N ASN A 630 -12.85 -3.94 3.45
CA ASN A 630 -11.78 -4.01 2.44
C ASN A 630 -12.17 -4.95 1.29
N PRO A 631 -13.14 -4.59 0.43
CA PRO A 631 -13.67 -5.50 -0.59
C PRO A 631 -12.63 -5.92 -1.65
N LEU A 632 -11.60 -5.10 -1.89
CA LEU A 632 -10.46 -5.44 -2.75
C LEU A 632 -9.58 -6.60 -2.21
N GLU A 633 -9.74 -6.98 -0.94
CA GLU A 633 -9.00 -8.09 -0.30
C GLU A 633 -9.85 -9.37 -0.19
N ARG A 634 -11.13 -9.31 -0.59
CA ARG A 634 -12.00 -10.48 -0.66
C ARG A 634 -11.52 -11.36 -1.83
N PRO A 635 -11.30 -12.67 -1.60
CA PRO A 635 -10.90 -13.56 -2.68
C PRO A 635 -11.97 -13.61 -3.77
N GLN A 636 -11.61 -13.20 -4.99
CA GLN A 636 -12.46 -13.32 -6.18
C GLN A 636 -12.54 -14.78 -6.68
N SER A 637 -11.63 -15.62 -6.18
CA SER A 637 -11.44 -17.02 -6.56
C SER A 637 -10.69 -17.75 -5.43
N PRO A 638 -10.87 -19.07 -5.23
CA PRO A 638 -10.00 -19.88 -4.37
C PRO A 638 -8.51 -19.80 -4.75
N PHE A 639 -8.20 -19.39 -5.99
CA PHE A 639 -6.86 -19.18 -6.53
C PHE A 639 -6.47 -17.69 -6.58
N SER A 640 -7.02 -16.89 -5.65
CA SER A 640 -6.53 -15.53 -5.41
C SER A 640 -5.09 -15.58 -4.86
N LEU A 641 -4.27 -14.59 -5.20
CA LEU A 641 -2.85 -14.54 -4.85
C LEU A 641 -2.45 -13.12 -4.39
N PRO A 642 -1.50 -12.98 -3.46
CA PRO A 642 -0.92 -11.68 -3.11
C PRO A 642 -0.16 -11.07 -4.30
N ILE A 643 0.05 -9.76 -4.27
CA ILE A 643 0.96 -9.07 -5.20
C ILE A 643 2.32 -9.00 -4.52
N TYR A 644 3.26 -9.84 -4.95
CA TYR A 644 4.59 -9.90 -4.33
C TYR A 644 5.39 -8.61 -4.56
N SER A 645 5.91 -8.05 -3.46
CA SER A 645 6.93 -7.01 -3.41
C SER A 645 8.35 -7.60 -3.39
N ASP A 646 9.35 -6.79 -3.72
CA ASP A 646 10.77 -7.11 -3.51
C ASP A 646 11.06 -7.36 -2.01
N PRO A 647 11.42 -8.60 -1.60
CA PRO A 647 11.70 -8.89 -0.19
C PRO A 647 12.90 -8.11 0.36
N CYS A 648 13.82 -7.67 -0.50
CA CYS A 648 15.03 -6.95 -0.08
C CYS A 648 14.83 -5.43 0.09
N VAL A 649 13.59 -4.93 -0.01
CA VAL A 649 13.27 -3.51 0.28
C VAL A 649 12.90 -3.31 1.76
N ASP A 650 12.42 -4.36 2.43
CA ASP A 650 12.08 -4.34 3.86
C ASP A 650 13.02 -5.32 4.60
N PRO A 651 13.92 -4.84 5.48
CA PRO A 651 14.85 -5.70 6.23
C PRO A 651 14.14 -6.82 7.03
N ARG A 652 12.87 -6.64 7.39
CA ARG A 652 12.07 -7.67 8.06
C ARG A 652 11.74 -8.84 7.14
N HIS A 653 11.53 -8.58 5.85
CA HIS A 653 11.27 -9.59 4.83
C HIS A 653 12.56 -10.27 4.35
N GLU A 654 13.65 -9.51 4.17
CA GLU A 654 14.98 -10.06 3.89
C GLU A 654 15.40 -11.11 4.94
N ALA A 655 15.18 -10.80 6.22
CA ALA A 655 15.52 -11.67 7.35
C ALA A 655 14.65 -12.95 7.47
N ILE A 656 13.51 -13.04 6.77
CA ILE A 656 12.62 -14.22 6.77
C ILE A 656 12.33 -14.76 5.36
N TRP A 657 13.14 -14.37 4.36
CA TRP A 657 13.10 -14.93 3.01
C TRP A 657 14.24 -15.94 2.87
N PHE A 658 13.89 -17.22 2.67
CA PHE A 658 14.86 -18.29 2.48
C PHE A 658 14.67 -19.01 1.12
N PRO A 659 15.74 -19.38 0.40
CA PRO A 659 17.12 -18.92 0.62
C PRO A 659 17.22 -17.39 0.43
N SER A 660 18.01 -16.71 1.26
CA SER A 660 18.05 -15.24 1.24
C SER A 660 18.66 -14.72 -0.06
N GLY A 661 17.77 -14.30 -0.96
CA GLY A 661 18.10 -13.78 -2.27
C GLY A 661 18.43 -12.28 -2.26
N CYS A 662 18.98 -11.76 -1.17
CA CYS A 662 19.32 -10.33 -1.03
C CYS A 662 20.83 -10.07 -1.00
N THR A 663 21.66 -11.08 -0.69
CA THR A 663 23.11 -10.98 -0.87
C THR A 663 23.48 -10.76 -2.35
N PRO A 664 24.66 -10.20 -2.66
CA PRO A 664 25.08 -9.96 -4.05
C PRO A 664 25.06 -11.21 -4.95
N GLU A 665 25.19 -12.41 -4.37
CA GLU A 665 25.21 -13.70 -5.08
C GLU A 665 23.85 -14.43 -5.04
N GLY A 666 23.04 -14.16 -4.01
CA GLY A 666 21.68 -14.67 -3.85
C GLY A 666 20.65 -13.89 -4.67
N ARG A 667 20.90 -12.61 -4.97
CA ARG A 667 19.95 -11.73 -5.66
C ARG A 667 19.99 -11.87 -7.18
N ARG A 668 19.33 -12.90 -7.68
CA ARG A 668 19.36 -13.31 -9.10
C ARG A 668 18.24 -12.72 -9.95
N LEU A 669 17.23 -12.09 -9.33
CA LEU A 669 16.12 -11.40 -10.01
C LEU A 669 16.56 -10.54 -11.22
N PRO A 670 15.81 -10.54 -12.33
CA PRO A 670 16.25 -9.93 -13.58
C PRO A 670 16.18 -8.41 -13.54
N LYS A 671 17.17 -7.75 -14.15
CA LYS A 671 17.21 -6.29 -14.33
C LYS A 671 16.56 -5.83 -15.64
N ALA A 672 16.25 -6.77 -16.55
CA ALA A 672 15.55 -6.49 -17.80
C ALA A 672 14.55 -7.61 -18.16
N VAL A 673 13.45 -7.25 -18.82
CA VAL A 673 12.39 -8.18 -19.22
C VAL A 673 11.91 -7.86 -20.63
N ILE A 674 11.99 -8.85 -21.54
CA ILE A 674 11.35 -8.79 -22.86
C ILE A 674 9.90 -9.25 -22.69
N VAL A 675 8.99 -8.29 -22.56
CA VAL A 675 7.58 -8.53 -22.17
C VAL A 675 6.69 -9.01 -23.32
N GLY A 676 7.13 -8.86 -24.57
CA GLY A 676 6.38 -9.28 -25.75
C GLY A 676 6.24 -8.18 -26.82
N PRO A 677 5.15 -8.18 -27.59
CA PRO A 677 4.11 -9.22 -27.65
C PRO A 677 4.60 -10.52 -28.28
N GLN A 678 3.74 -11.53 -28.36
CA GLN A 678 4.01 -12.72 -29.17
C GLN A 678 4.07 -12.38 -30.67
N LYS A 679 4.97 -13.10 -31.38
CA LYS A 679 5.20 -13.09 -32.84
C LYS A 679 5.98 -11.90 -33.44
N THR A 680 6.57 -11.04 -32.62
CA THR A 680 7.36 -9.87 -33.06
C THR A 680 8.89 -10.08 -33.06
N GLY A 681 9.37 -11.33 -33.02
CA GLY A 681 10.81 -11.66 -33.07
C GLY A 681 11.49 -11.86 -31.70
N THR A 682 10.73 -11.88 -30.61
CA THR A 682 11.24 -11.93 -29.22
C THR A 682 12.22 -13.06 -28.91
N THR A 683 12.08 -14.25 -29.52
CA THR A 683 13.08 -15.34 -29.36
C THR A 683 14.42 -15.02 -30.02
N ALA A 684 14.42 -14.29 -31.14
CA ALA A 684 15.67 -13.89 -31.81
C ALA A 684 16.43 -12.88 -30.96
N LEU A 685 15.71 -11.89 -30.40
CA LEU A 685 16.31 -10.93 -29.48
C LEU A 685 16.89 -11.61 -28.24
N LEU A 686 16.15 -12.52 -27.60
CA LEU A 686 16.64 -13.34 -26.48
C LEU A 686 17.94 -14.08 -26.83
N ALA A 687 17.94 -14.80 -27.95
CA ALA A 687 19.09 -15.59 -28.40
C ALA A 687 20.32 -14.72 -28.68
N PHE A 688 20.15 -13.58 -29.35
CA PHE A 688 21.25 -12.67 -29.65
C PHE A 688 21.74 -11.92 -28.40
N MET A 689 20.86 -11.49 -27.49
CA MET A 689 21.26 -10.91 -26.20
C MET A 689 22.06 -11.92 -25.36
N ALA A 690 21.69 -13.20 -25.37
CA ALA A 690 22.40 -14.25 -24.64
C ALA A 690 23.83 -14.54 -25.15
N MET A 691 24.19 -14.06 -26.36
CA MET A 691 25.58 -14.08 -26.86
C MET A 691 26.48 -13.06 -26.15
N HIS A 692 25.93 -12.02 -25.51
CA HIS A 692 26.72 -11.00 -24.81
C HIS A 692 27.45 -11.60 -23.59
N PRO A 693 28.74 -11.31 -23.35
CA PRO A 693 29.44 -11.85 -22.18
C PRO A 693 28.78 -11.42 -20.86
N GLN A 694 28.28 -10.19 -20.78
CA GLN A 694 27.66 -9.63 -19.57
C GLN A 694 26.13 -9.77 -19.47
N LEU A 695 25.42 -10.37 -20.43
CA LEU A 695 23.96 -10.61 -20.30
C LEU A 695 23.68 -12.10 -20.06
N GLN A 696 22.69 -12.41 -19.24
CA GLN A 696 22.32 -13.78 -18.88
C GLN A 696 20.81 -13.99 -18.97
N PRO A 697 20.33 -14.93 -19.81
CA PRO A 697 18.92 -15.31 -19.78
C PRO A 697 18.61 -16.13 -18.52
N ASN A 698 17.32 -16.35 -18.29
CA ASN A 698 16.86 -17.41 -17.39
C ASN A 698 17.40 -18.79 -17.80
N LYS A 699 17.44 -19.71 -16.83
CA LYS A 699 17.73 -21.13 -17.05
C LYS A 699 16.72 -21.72 -18.05
N PHE A 700 17.18 -22.64 -18.88
CA PHE A 700 16.34 -23.44 -19.76
C PHE A 700 16.28 -24.87 -19.19
N GLU A 701 15.09 -25.35 -18.86
CA GLU A 701 14.90 -26.71 -18.36
C GLU A 701 15.22 -27.75 -19.45
N THR A 702 15.86 -28.87 -19.08
CA THR A 702 16.34 -29.90 -20.02
C THR A 702 15.24 -30.59 -20.82
N HIS A 703 14.00 -30.55 -20.34
CA HIS A 703 12.83 -31.21 -20.92
C HIS A 703 11.72 -30.25 -21.39
N SER A 704 11.81 -28.95 -21.07
CA SER A 704 10.85 -27.95 -21.56
C SER A 704 11.24 -27.49 -22.98
N PRO A 705 10.30 -27.41 -23.93
CA PRO A 705 10.53 -26.79 -25.23
C PRO A 705 10.40 -25.25 -25.20
N PHE A 706 10.10 -24.65 -24.04
CA PHE A 706 9.77 -23.24 -23.90
C PHE A 706 10.91 -22.44 -23.26
N GLU A 707 11.21 -21.29 -23.86
CA GLU A 707 12.23 -20.36 -23.38
C GLU A 707 11.73 -19.38 -22.28
N GLU A 708 10.42 -19.39 -21.98
CA GLU A 708 9.72 -18.39 -21.16
C GLU A 708 9.39 -18.92 -19.76
N ILE A 709 9.52 -18.07 -18.72
CA ILE A 709 9.09 -18.42 -17.35
C ILE A 709 7.58 -18.20 -17.17
N GLN A 710 7.03 -17.14 -17.78
CA GLN A 710 5.62 -16.72 -17.71
C GLN A 710 5.10 -16.41 -16.29
N PHE A 711 5.99 -16.24 -15.30
CA PHE A 711 5.71 -16.04 -13.87
C PHE A 711 4.66 -14.96 -13.58
N PHE A 712 4.75 -13.77 -14.18
CA PHE A 712 3.79 -12.70 -13.89
C PHE A 712 2.41 -12.89 -14.55
N SER A 713 2.33 -13.67 -15.64
CA SER A 713 1.08 -13.88 -16.42
C SER A 713 0.29 -15.13 -16.03
N ASP A 714 0.95 -16.22 -15.62
CA ASP A 714 0.29 -17.47 -15.25
C ASP A 714 0.14 -17.58 -13.72
N ASN A 715 -1.09 -17.81 -13.23
CA ASN A 715 -1.36 -17.86 -11.80
C ASN A 715 -0.78 -19.10 -11.11
N ASN A 716 -0.69 -20.25 -11.79
CA ASN A 716 -0.11 -21.46 -11.23
C ASN A 716 1.40 -21.27 -11.01
N ILE A 717 2.08 -20.66 -11.98
CA ILE A 717 3.50 -20.33 -11.88
C ILE A 717 3.72 -19.20 -10.85
N TYR A 718 2.91 -18.13 -10.87
CA TYR A 718 2.98 -17.03 -9.89
C TYR A 718 2.82 -17.52 -8.45
N SER A 719 1.90 -18.47 -8.21
CA SER A 719 1.61 -19.01 -6.88
C SER A 719 2.80 -19.72 -6.20
N LYS A 720 3.86 -20.06 -6.95
CA LYS A 720 5.10 -20.62 -6.39
C LYS A 720 5.95 -19.59 -5.62
N GLY A 721 5.63 -18.30 -5.72
CA GLY A 721 6.25 -17.22 -4.95
C GLY A 721 7.61 -16.74 -5.46
N VAL A 722 8.17 -15.74 -4.78
CA VAL A 722 9.39 -15.02 -5.21
C VAL A 722 10.63 -15.91 -5.21
N ALA A 723 10.76 -16.85 -4.27
CA ALA A 723 11.88 -17.78 -4.22
C ALA A 723 12.00 -18.61 -5.51
N PHE A 724 10.89 -19.23 -5.95
CA PHE A 724 10.83 -19.97 -7.22
C PHE A 724 11.27 -19.10 -8.41
N TYR A 725 10.85 -17.85 -8.46
CA TYR A 725 11.22 -16.93 -9.54
C TYR A 725 12.70 -16.55 -9.51
N ASN A 726 13.26 -16.25 -8.33
CA ASN A 726 14.70 -15.97 -8.16
C ASN A 726 15.57 -17.17 -8.59
N ASP A 727 15.12 -18.40 -8.31
CA ASP A 727 15.83 -19.62 -8.70
C ASP A 727 15.76 -19.96 -10.20
N GLN A 728 14.99 -19.23 -11.01
CA GLN A 728 15.05 -19.34 -12.48
C GLN A 728 16.32 -18.73 -13.09
N PHE A 729 17.13 -18.01 -12.30
CA PHE A 729 18.26 -17.22 -12.77
C PHE A 729 19.62 -17.71 -12.23
N LEU A 730 20.71 -17.22 -12.82
CA LEU A 730 22.08 -17.53 -12.43
C LEU A 730 22.64 -16.47 -11.46
N ASN A 731 23.82 -16.72 -10.87
CA ASN A 731 24.47 -15.76 -9.97
C ASN A 731 24.87 -14.49 -10.75
N PRO A 732 24.39 -13.28 -10.38
CA PRO A 732 24.63 -12.05 -11.13
C PRO A 732 26.10 -11.61 -11.17
N SER A 733 26.99 -12.21 -10.35
CA SER A 733 28.45 -12.04 -10.51
C SER A 733 28.94 -12.45 -11.90
N THR A 734 28.18 -13.32 -12.59
CA THR A 734 28.47 -13.80 -13.96
C THR A 734 27.72 -13.02 -15.05
N GLY A 735 26.92 -12.01 -14.70
CA GLY A 735 26.32 -11.03 -15.62
C GLY A 735 24.94 -10.50 -15.21
N LEU A 736 24.41 -9.57 -16.00
CA LEU A 736 23.06 -9.01 -15.83
C LEU A 736 22.00 -10.04 -16.27
N ASN A 737 21.24 -10.54 -15.30
CA ASN A 737 20.09 -11.42 -15.54
C ASN A 737 18.95 -10.67 -16.25
N PHE A 738 18.35 -11.32 -17.24
CA PHE A 738 17.15 -10.89 -17.95
C PHE A 738 16.25 -12.09 -18.28
N GLU A 739 14.95 -11.87 -18.49
CA GLU A 739 14.05 -12.91 -19.01
C GLU A 739 13.27 -12.44 -20.25
N LYS A 740 12.55 -13.38 -20.85
CA LYS A 740 11.63 -13.17 -21.96
C LYS A 740 10.38 -13.99 -21.73
N SER A 741 9.24 -13.33 -21.61
CA SER A 741 7.92 -13.97 -21.52
C SER A 741 6.92 -13.13 -22.30
N ALA A 742 6.67 -13.50 -23.56
CA ALA A 742 5.94 -12.66 -24.51
C ALA A 742 4.42 -12.57 -24.23
N THR A 743 3.94 -13.31 -23.24
CA THR A 743 2.58 -13.25 -22.65
C THR A 743 2.38 -12.05 -21.72
N TYR A 744 3.46 -11.43 -21.21
CA TYR A 744 3.32 -10.33 -20.24
C TYR A 744 2.67 -9.09 -20.87
N PHE A 745 3.02 -8.76 -22.12
CA PHE A 745 2.60 -7.52 -22.78
C PHE A 745 1.09 -7.30 -22.77
N GLU A 746 0.29 -8.36 -23.04
CA GLU A 746 -1.17 -8.34 -23.08
C GLU A 746 -1.86 -8.74 -21.76
N SER A 747 -1.10 -9.01 -20.70
CA SER A 747 -1.65 -9.55 -19.46
C SER A 747 -2.11 -8.43 -18.51
N PRO A 748 -3.38 -8.42 -18.07
CA PRO A 748 -3.92 -7.35 -17.22
C PRO A 748 -3.25 -7.26 -15.84
N LEU A 749 -2.59 -8.33 -15.38
CA LEU A 749 -1.91 -8.38 -14.08
C LEU A 749 -0.38 -8.29 -14.18
N ALA A 750 0.22 -8.60 -15.35
CA ALA A 750 1.68 -8.72 -15.42
C ALA A 750 2.41 -7.40 -15.14
N ALA A 751 1.96 -6.29 -15.72
CA ALA A 751 2.57 -4.97 -15.49
C ALA A 751 2.57 -4.59 -13.99
N GLN A 752 1.44 -4.82 -13.30
CA GLN A 752 1.30 -4.55 -11.86
C GLN A 752 2.23 -5.46 -11.04
N ARG A 753 2.12 -6.78 -11.21
CA ARG A 753 2.91 -7.78 -10.47
C ARG A 753 4.41 -7.61 -10.68
N MET A 754 4.81 -7.30 -11.92
CA MET A 754 6.20 -7.06 -12.28
C MET A 754 6.72 -5.75 -11.70
N ALA A 755 5.91 -4.68 -11.64
CA ALA A 755 6.34 -3.41 -11.05
C ALA A 755 6.48 -3.47 -9.51
N THR A 756 5.65 -4.26 -8.82
CA THR A 756 5.76 -4.41 -7.36
C THR A 756 7.00 -5.23 -6.96
N LEU A 757 7.39 -6.24 -7.75
CA LEU A 757 8.57 -7.07 -7.50
C LEU A 757 9.87 -6.50 -8.13
N LEU A 758 9.79 -5.84 -9.28
CA LEU A 758 10.94 -5.37 -10.08
C LEU A 758 10.81 -3.88 -10.49
N PRO A 759 10.54 -2.93 -9.58
CA PRO A 759 10.22 -1.53 -9.92
C PRO A 759 11.28 -0.79 -10.75
N HIS A 760 12.53 -1.26 -10.71
CA HIS A 760 13.67 -0.69 -11.42
C HIS A 760 14.07 -1.47 -12.68
N ALA A 761 13.33 -2.51 -13.06
CA ALA A 761 13.62 -3.26 -14.28
C ALA A 761 13.45 -2.42 -15.55
N LYS A 762 14.21 -2.82 -16.56
CA LYS A 762 14.17 -2.32 -17.94
C LYS A 762 13.20 -3.16 -18.77
N VAL A 763 12.14 -2.54 -19.26
CA VAL A 763 11.10 -3.17 -20.07
C VAL A 763 11.49 -3.10 -21.54
N ILE A 764 11.40 -4.22 -22.27
CA ILE A 764 11.69 -4.27 -23.71
C ILE A 764 10.46 -4.79 -24.46
N VAL A 765 9.96 -4.00 -25.40
CA VAL A 765 8.78 -4.29 -26.25
C VAL A 765 9.22 -4.30 -27.72
N LEU A 766 8.77 -5.29 -28.49
CA LEU A 766 9.05 -5.37 -29.93
C LEU A 766 7.76 -5.13 -30.72
N LEU A 767 7.76 -4.14 -31.60
CA LEU A 767 6.61 -3.73 -32.42
C LEU A 767 6.81 -4.18 -33.87
N ARG A 768 5.86 -4.93 -34.43
CA ARG A 768 5.78 -5.30 -35.85
C ARG A 768 4.47 -4.72 -36.41
N ASP A 769 4.34 -4.62 -37.73
CA ASP A 769 3.04 -4.38 -38.34
C ASP A 769 1.98 -5.33 -37.74
N PRO A 770 0.86 -4.80 -37.20
CA PRO A 770 -0.08 -5.59 -36.40
C PRO A 770 -0.80 -6.66 -37.24
N LEU A 771 -0.98 -6.43 -38.55
CA LEU A 771 -1.62 -7.37 -39.47
C LEU A 771 -0.69 -8.55 -39.81
N GLN A 772 0.60 -8.30 -40.05
CA GLN A 772 1.63 -9.33 -40.15
C GLN A 772 1.79 -10.10 -38.83
N ARG A 773 1.75 -9.41 -37.69
CA ARG A 773 1.80 -10.02 -36.36
C ARG A 773 0.60 -10.95 -36.13
N ALA A 774 -0.60 -10.55 -36.56
CA ALA A 774 -1.82 -11.36 -36.55
C ALA A 774 -1.70 -12.59 -37.48
N LEU A 775 -1.24 -12.42 -38.73
CA LEU A 775 -1.02 -13.54 -39.66
C LEU A 775 0.00 -14.53 -39.12
N SER A 776 1.09 -14.05 -38.52
CA SER A 776 2.12 -14.89 -37.91
C SER A 776 1.59 -15.69 -36.71
N TRP A 777 0.60 -15.15 -35.98
CA TRP A 777 -0.13 -15.91 -34.96
C TRP A 777 -1.05 -16.96 -35.57
N TYR A 778 -1.84 -16.63 -36.58
CA TYR A 778 -2.69 -17.59 -37.30
C TYR A 778 -1.88 -18.77 -37.85
N GLN A 779 -0.78 -18.53 -38.56
CA GLN A 779 0.10 -19.58 -39.09
C GLN A 779 0.80 -20.38 -37.97
N HIS A 780 1.06 -19.77 -36.81
CA HIS A 780 1.55 -20.49 -35.63
C HIS A 780 0.52 -21.49 -35.10
N GLN A 781 -0.76 -21.10 -35.02
CA GLN A 781 -1.83 -22.00 -34.57
C GLN A 781 -2.12 -23.11 -35.59
N ARG A 782 -1.97 -22.85 -36.90
CA ARG A 782 -1.99 -23.90 -37.94
C ARG A 782 -0.88 -24.92 -37.74
N ALA A 783 0.34 -24.47 -37.49
CA ALA A 783 1.49 -25.34 -37.24
C ALA A 783 1.45 -26.10 -35.89
N HIS A 784 0.46 -25.82 -35.03
CA HIS A 784 0.12 -26.60 -33.83
C HIS A 784 -1.21 -27.36 -34.00
N ASN A 785 -1.66 -27.56 -35.25
CA ASN A 785 -2.87 -28.30 -35.63
C ASN A 785 -4.16 -27.85 -34.93
N ILE A 786 -4.26 -26.56 -34.55
CA ILE A 786 -5.46 -26.00 -33.92
C ILE A 786 -6.62 -26.03 -34.94
N GLN A 787 -7.67 -26.79 -34.63
CA GLN A 787 -8.79 -27.10 -35.53
C GLN A 787 -9.40 -25.86 -36.21
N ALA A 788 -9.67 -24.78 -35.46
CA ALA A 788 -10.17 -23.54 -36.05
C ALA A 788 -9.16 -22.88 -37.02
N ALA A 789 -7.86 -22.92 -36.74
CA ALA A 789 -6.85 -22.36 -37.65
C ALA A 789 -6.67 -23.21 -38.92
N LEU A 790 -6.92 -24.52 -38.84
CA LEU A 790 -6.91 -25.42 -39.99
C LEU A 790 -8.19 -25.32 -40.84
N ARG A 791 -9.36 -25.10 -40.22
CA ARG A 791 -10.67 -25.06 -40.90
C ARG A 791 -11.01 -23.72 -41.54
N PHE A 792 -10.59 -22.59 -40.95
CA PHE A 792 -10.93 -21.25 -41.43
C PHE A 792 -9.72 -20.56 -42.06
N THR A 793 -9.96 -19.79 -43.11
CA THR A 793 -8.98 -18.87 -43.70
C THR A 793 -8.65 -17.72 -42.74
N PHE A 794 -7.56 -17.00 -43.01
CA PHE A 794 -7.17 -15.84 -42.19
C PHE A 794 -8.24 -14.73 -42.21
N ASP A 795 -8.89 -14.49 -43.34
CA ASP A 795 -9.96 -13.50 -43.49
C ASP A 795 -11.20 -13.85 -42.65
N GLU A 796 -11.66 -15.11 -42.66
CA GLU A 796 -12.74 -15.58 -41.80
C GLU A 796 -12.40 -15.46 -40.31
N VAL A 797 -11.14 -15.74 -39.94
CA VAL A 797 -10.63 -15.52 -38.57
C VAL A 797 -10.67 -14.03 -38.20
N ILE A 798 -10.25 -13.13 -39.09
CA ILE A 798 -10.30 -11.68 -38.84
C ILE A 798 -11.75 -11.16 -38.82
N LYS A 799 -12.69 -11.79 -39.53
CA LYS A 799 -14.13 -11.45 -39.50
C LYS A 799 -14.87 -11.96 -38.26
N ALA A 800 -14.34 -12.94 -37.52
CA ALA A 800 -14.98 -13.56 -36.35
C ALA A 800 -14.95 -12.71 -35.05
N SER A 801 -15.22 -11.40 -35.18
CA SER A 801 -15.07 -10.37 -34.13
C SER A 801 -16.06 -10.47 -32.97
N THR A 802 -17.16 -11.20 -33.12
CA THR A 802 -18.12 -11.45 -32.05
C THR A 802 -18.48 -12.95 -31.97
N PRO A 803 -18.94 -13.45 -30.80
CA PRO A 803 -19.42 -14.83 -30.68
C PRO A 803 -20.56 -15.17 -31.66
N ALA A 804 -21.40 -14.19 -32.02
CA ALA A 804 -22.47 -14.37 -32.99
C ALA A 804 -21.94 -14.61 -34.42
N VAL A 805 -21.00 -13.78 -34.88
CA VAL A 805 -20.38 -13.94 -36.21
C VAL A 805 -19.53 -15.21 -36.27
N ALA A 806 -18.78 -15.52 -35.21
CA ALA A 806 -18.03 -16.77 -35.10
C ALA A 806 -18.94 -18.01 -35.15
N LYS A 807 -20.15 -17.94 -34.56
CA LYS A 807 -21.16 -19.01 -34.65
C LYS A 807 -21.76 -19.13 -36.04
N PHE A 808 -22.02 -18.02 -36.74
CA PHE A 808 -22.48 -18.02 -38.13
C PHE A 808 -21.47 -18.69 -39.06
N LEU A 809 -20.20 -18.27 -39.01
CA LEU A 809 -19.11 -18.87 -39.80
C LEU A 809 -18.90 -20.36 -39.47
N ALA A 810 -18.96 -20.73 -38.18
CA ALA A 810 -18.85 -22.13 -37.77
C ALA A 810 -19.99 -23.00 -38.32
N SER A 811 -21.24 -22.52 -38.27
CA SER A 811 -22.38 -23.23 -38.88
C SER A 811 -22.21 -23.42 -40.39
N ALA A 812 -21.79 -22.37 -41.11
CA ALA A 812 -21.58 -22.43 -42.56
C ALA A 812 -20.52 -23.48 -42.95
N SER A 813 -19.39 -23.52 -42.23
CA SER A 813 -18.32 -24.50 -42.48
C SER A 813 -18.74 -25.96 -42.28
N ASN A 814 -19.75 -26.22 -41.44
CA ASN A 814 -20.14 -27.58 -41.07
C ASN A 814 -21.12 -28.22 -42.07
N GLY A 815 -21.74 -27.42 -42.96
CA GLY A 815 -22.64 -27.92 -44.01
C GLY A 815 -21.93 -28.68 -45.16
N LEU A 816 -20.60 -28.68 -45.17
CA LEU A 816 -19.77 -29.22 -46.26
C LEU A 816 -19.19 -30.63 -46.01
N SER A 817 -19.41 -31.22 -44.83
CA SER A 817 -18.84 -32.54 -44.46
C SER A 817 -19.87 -33.44 -43.77
N ARG A 818 -20.29 -34.53 -44.42
CA ARG A 818 -21.31 -35.47 -43.91
C ARG A 818 -20.85 -36.40 -42.77
N GLU A 819 -19.56 -36.44 -42.45
CA GLU A 819 -18.94 -37.50 -41.63
C GLU A 819 -18.28 -37.00 -40.34
N SER A 820 -18.76 -35.92 -39.71
CA SER A 820 -18.22 -35.47 -38.41
C SER A 820 -19.23 -34.76 -37.54
N SER A 821 -19.48 -35.30 -36.34
CA SER A 821 -20.30 -34.73 -35.27
C SER A 821 -19.61 -33.55 -34.54
N VAL A 822 -19.05 -32.60 -35.28
CA VAL A 822 -18.36 -31.44 -34.71
C VAL A 822 -19.36 -30.52 -34.02
N ASN A 823 -19.14 -30.30 -32.72
CA ASN A 823 -19.89 -29.35 -31.92
C ASN A 823 -19.64 -27.92 -32.42
N VAL A 824 -20.60 -27.35 -33.16
CA VAL A 824 -20.53 -26.02 -33.76
C VAL A 824 -20.25 -24.93 -32.72
N THR A 825 -20.82 -25.04 -31.50
CA THR A 825 -20.57 -24.10 -30.40
C THR A 825 -19.13 -24.15 -29.92
N GLN A 826 -18.52 -25.35 -29.86
CA GLN A 826 -17.11 -25.51 -29.52
C GLN A 826 -16.20 -24.92 -30.61
N LEU A 827 -16.50 -25.16 -31.89
CA LEU A 827 -15.74 -24.62 -33.02
C LEU A 827 -15.86 -23.08 -33.10
N ALA A 828 -17.05 -22.52 -32.90
CA ALA A 828 -17.28 -21.08 -32.82
C ALA A 828 -16.47 -20.43 -31.68
N ASN A 829 -16.46 -21.06 -30.50
CA ASN A 829 -15.67 -20.61 -29.35
C ASN A 829 -14.16 -20.67 -29.63
N GLN A 830 -13.66 -21.67 -30.35
CA GLN A 830 -12.27 -21.70 -30.80
C GLN A 830 -11.95 -20.60 -31.82
N LEU A 831 -12.84 -20.39 -32.80
CA LEU A 831 -12.70 -19.37 -33.85
C LEU A 831 -12.67 -17.95 -33.26
N HIS A 832 -13.58 -17.61 -32.33
CA HIS A 832 -13.61 -16.30 -31.69
C HIS A 832 -12.38 -16.06 -30.77
N ARG A 833 -11.89 -17.10 -30.07
CA ARG A 833 -10.61 -17.01 -29.32
C ARG A 833 -9.41 -16.80 -30.25
N LEU A 834 -9.41 -17.44 -31.42
CA LEU A 834 -8.37 -17.30 -32.43
C LEU A 834 -8.38 -15.88 -33.03
N HIS A 835 -9.55 -15.33 -33.34
CA HIS A 835 -9.73 -13.91 -33.69
C HIS A 835 -9.11 -12.99 -32.63
N SER A 836 -9.56 -13.12 -31.38
CA SER A 836 -9.11 -12.26 -30.28
C SER A 836 -7.58 -12.28 -30.11
N LYS A 837 -6.94 -13.46 -30.15
CA LYS A 837 -5.47 -13.57 -30.06
C LYS A 837 -4.71 -13.12 -31.32
N CYS A 838 -5.35 -13.11 -32.49
CA CYS A 838 -4.82 -12.43 -33.68
C CYS A 838 -4.85 -10.90 -33.50
N VAL A 839 -5.97 -10.33 -33.05
CA VAL A 839 -6.23 -8.88 -33.10
C VAL A 839 -5.79 -8.13 -31.85
N GLU A 840 -6.26 -8.52 -30.65
CA GLU A 840 -6.10 -7.71 -29.43
C GLU A 840 -4.64 -7.41 -29.06
N PRO A 841 -3.66 -8.34 -29.16
CA PRO A 841 -2.27 -8.03 -28.85
C PRO A 841 -1.57 -7.19 -29.93
N GLY A 842 -2.26 -6.84 -31.02
CA GLY A 842 -1.84 -5.84 -32.01
C GLY A 842 -2.26 -4.40 -31.66
N ARG A 843 -3.18 -4.20 -30.71
CA ARG A 843 -3.60 -2.87 -30.23
C ARG A 843 -2.58 -2.27 -29.26
N TYR A 844 -1.38 -1.97 -29.78
CA TYR A 844 -0.21 -1.65 -28.96
C TYR A 844 -0.41 -0.47 -28.00
N ALA A 845 -1.17 0.56 -28.39
CA ALA A 845 -1.46 1.72 -27.54
C ALA A 845 -2.17 1.34 -26.23
N THR A 846 -3.18 0.47 -26.29
CA THR A 846 -3.96 0.01 -25.14
C THR A 846 -3.08 -0.66 -24.09
N HIS A 847 -2.23 -1.59 -24.54
CA HIS A 847 -1.31 -2.32 -23.68
C HIS A 847 -0.20 -1.39 -23.14
N LEU A 848 0.41 -0.55 -23.98
CA LEU A 848 1.44 0.40 -23.54
C LEU A 848 0.92 1.39 -22.50
N ARG A 849 -0.34 1.84 -22.56
CA ARG A 849 -0.96 2.65 -21.50
C ARG A 849 -1.05 1.91 -20.16
N GLN A 850 -1.33 0.61 -20.17
CA GLN A 850 -1.29 -0.22 -18.96
C GLN A 850 0.14 -0.31 -18.39
N TRP A 851 1.16 -0.48 -19.24
CA TRP A 851 2.56 -0.49 -18.81
C TRP A 851 3.01 0.88 -18.27
N LEU A 852 2.61 1.98 -18.89
CA LEU A 852 2.90 3.36 -18.46
C LEU A 852 2.26 3.75 -17.11
N HIS A 853 1.23 3.04 -16.65
CA HIS A 853 0.67 3.24 -15.31
C HIS A 853 1.63 2.78 -14.19
N TYR A 854 2.56 1.87 -14.49
CA TYR A 854 3.45 1.26 -13.51
C TYR A 854 4.94 1.52 -13.77
N TYR A 855 5.35 1.70 -15.03
CA TYR A 855 6.72 1.97 -15.45
C TYR A 855 6.84 3.34 -16.12
N ARG A 856 7.90 4.08 -15.80
CA ARG A 856 8.22 5.34 -16.49
C ARG A 856 8.57 5.04 -17.95
N ALA A 857 8.17 5.92 -18.87
CA ALA A 857 8.43 5.72 -20.31
C ALA A 857 9.92 5.51 -20.63
N ASN A 858 10.84 6.16 -19.91
CA ASN A 858 12.29 5.97 -20.05
C ASN A 858 12.86 4.66 -19.46
N GLN A 859 12.02 3.85 -18.80
CA GLN A 859 12.30 2.45 -18.46
C GLN A 859 11.81 1.48 -19.55
N ILE A 860 11.18 1.97 -20.61
CA ILE A 860 10.64 1.16 -21.72
C ILE A 860 11.43 1.44 -23.00
N LEU A 861 12.05 0.39 -23.55
CA LEU A 861 12.66 0.37 -24.89
C LEU A 861 11.65 -0.22 -25.88
N LEU A 862 11.43 0.50 -26.98
CA LEU A 862 10.64 0.05 -28.12
C LEU A 862 11.59 -0.35 -29.26
N ILE A 863 11.40 -1.56 -29.79
CA ILE A 863 12.19 -2.11 -30.90
C ILE A 863 11.27 -2.31 -32.10
N ASP A 864 11.62 -1.70 -33.24
CA ASP A 864 11.04 -2.06 -34.54
C ASP A 864 11.51 -3.49 -34.91
N ALA A 865 10.56 -4.42 -35.02
CA ALA A 865 10.82 -5.82 -35.37
C ALA A 865 11.36 -5.98 -36.79
N ASP A 866 11.01 -5.09 -37.72
CA ASP A 866 11.51 -5.10 -39.09
C ASP A 866 12.95 -4.54 -39.12
N ARG A 867 13.28 -3.61 -38.22
CA ARG A 867 14.68 -3.19 -37.96
C ARG A 867 15.50 -4.31 -37.33
N LEU A 868 14.92 -5.12 -36.42
CA LEU A 868 15.57 -6.31 -35.86
C LEU A 868 15.79 -7.40 -36.93
N GLU A 869 14.86 -7.58 -37.87
CA GLU A 869 15.00 -8.56 -38.95
C GLU A 869 16.03 -8.12 -40.01
N ALA A 870 16.04 -6.84 -40.39
CA ALA A 870 16.93 -6.32 -41.44
C ALA A 870 18.32 -5.88 -40.94
N LYS A 871 18.43 -5.48 -39.67
CA LYS A 871 19.64 -4.89 -39.07
C LYS A 871 19.81 -5.24 -37.57
N PRO A 872 19.90 -6.52 -37.19
CA PRO A 872 19.95 -6.92 -35.78
C PRO A 872 21.13 -6.29 -35.01
N ALA A 873 22.30 -6.10 -35.64
CA ALA A 873 23.46 -5.50 -35.00
C ALA A 873 23.25 -4.03 -34.57
N GLU A 874 22.43 -3.25 -35.29
CA GLU A 874 22.09 -1.88 -34.87
C GLU A 874 21.17 -1.90 -33.64
N VAL A 875 20.14 -2.77 -33.65
CA VAL A 875 19.21 -2.93 -32.52
C VAL A 875 19.93 -3.44 -31.28
N LEU A 876 20.86 -4.38 -31.42
CA LEU A 876 21.62 -4.94 -30.29
C LEU A 876 22.62 -3.93 -29.70
N ARG A 877 23.07 -2.93 -30.46
CA ARG A 877 23.81 -1.78 -29.92
C ARG A 877 22.89 -0.85 -29.12
N ASP A 878 21.68 -0.59 -29.61
CA ASP A 878 20.68 0.21 -28.88
C ASP A 878 20.29 -0.47 -27.55
N VAL A 879 20.20 -1.82 -27.53
CA VAL A 879 19.95 -2.61 -26.32
C VAL A 879 21.09 -2.54 -25.31
N GLN A 880 22.36 -2.64 -25.76
CA GLN A 880 23.53 -2.49 -24.89
C GLN A 880 23.56 -1.11 -24.20
N GLU A 881 23.21 -0.07 -24.96
CA GLU A 881 23.11 1.31 -24.47
C GLU A 881 21.95 1.47 -23.46
N PHE A 882 20.77 0.92 -23.76
CA PHE A 882 19.60 0.95 -22.87
C PHE A 882 19.80 0.22 -21.54
N LEU A 883 20.55 -0.88 -21.58
CA LEU A 883 20.91 -1.71 -20.41
C LEU A 883 22.21 -1.26 -19.72
N ASN A 884 22.94 -0.29 -20.29
CA ASN A 884 24.21 0.24 -19.79
C ASN A 884 25.26 -0.85 -19.55
N THR A 885 25.53 -1.68 -20.56
CA THR A 885 26.59 -2.73 -20.46
C THR A 885 27.98 -2.09 -20.55
N SER A 886 28.89 -2.45 -19.64
CA SER A 886 30.25 -1.88 -19.61
C SER A 886 31.23 -2.55 -20.60
N VAL A 887 30.88 -3.73 -21.11
CA VAL A 887 31.47 -4.30 -22.33
C VAL A 887 30.54 -3.97 -23.50
N HIS A 888 31.11 -3.64 -24.65
CA HIS A 888 30.40 -3.52 -25.92
C HIS A 888 30.83 -4.59 -26.92
N VAL A 889 29.86 -5.38 -27.40
CA VAL A 889 30.04 -6.39 -28.44
C VAL A 889 29.66 -5.81 -29.80
N ASN A 890 30.60 -5.88 -30.75
CA ASN A 890 30.32 -5.60 -32.15
C ASN A 890 29.58 -6.76 -32.81
N TYR A 891 28.26 -6.81 -32.62
CA TYR A 891 27.38 -7.82 -33.20
C TYR A 891 27.42 -7.92 -34.72
N SER A 892 27.94 -6.91 -35.43
CA SER A 892 28.14 -6.96 -36.88
C SER A 892 29.05 -8.14 -37.27
N LEU A 893 30.10 -8.40 -36.49
CA LEU A 893 31.06 -9.48 -36.72
C LEU A 893 30.49 -10.86 -36.35
N LEU A 894 29.62 -10.91 -35.34
CA LEU A 894 29.01 -12.15 -34.84
C LEU A 894 27.75 -12.57 -35.60
N LEU A 895 27.28 -11.75 -36.55
CA LEU A 895 26.08 -11.98 -37.37
C LEU A 895 26.36 -11.88 -38.89
N SER A 896 27.59 -11.57 -39.28
CA SER A 896 28.09 -11.65 -40.67
C SER A 896 28.65 -13.04 -40.96
N ALA A 897 28.21 -13.68 -42.04
CA ALA A 897 28.74 -14.97 -42.47
C ALA A 897 29.67 -14.85 -43.68
N VAL A 898 30.96 -14.76 -43.40
CA VAL A 898 32.04 -14.81 -44.39
C VAL A 898 32.32 -16.28 -44.73
N CYS A 899 32.04 -16.71 -45.96
CA CYS A 899 32.21 -18.10 -46.38
C CYS A 899 32.95 -18.20 -47.73
N LEU A 900 33.76 -19.26 -47.89
CA LEU A 900 34.46 -19.58 -49.14
C LEU A 900 33.54 -20.41 -50.05
N MET A 901 33.14 -19.85 -51.18
CA MET A 901 32.31 -20.53 -52.17
C MET A 901 33.07 -20.70 -53.50
N PRO A 902 32.94 -21.86 -54.18
CA PRO A 902 33.48 -22.05 -55.53
C PRO A 902 32.59 -21.36 -56.57
N VAL A 903 33.18 -20.52 -57.44
CA VAL A 903 32.43 -19.84 -58.51
C VAL A 903 32.34 -20.73 -59.75
N SER A 904 31.12 -21.11 -60.15
CA SER A 904 30.87 -21.89 -61.36
C SER A 904 30.89 -21.03 -62.63
N SER A 905 32.09 -20.71 -63.11
CA SER A 905 32.31 -20.19 -64.47
C SER A 905 32.53 -21.34 -65.47
N ARG A 906 32.25 -21.11 -66.76
CA ARG A 906 32.51 -22.09 -67.84
C ARG A 906 33.99 -22.11 -68.31
N SER A 907 34.93 -21.84 -67.41
CA SER A 907 36.38 -21.83 -67.68
C SER A 907 37.14 -22.60 -66.59
N LEU A 908 38.24 -23.22 -66.99
CA LEU A 908 38.83 -24.39 -66.31
C LEU A 908 39.75 -24.03 -65.12
N GLN A 909 39.38 -23.02 -64.32
CA GLN A 909 40.10 -22.59 -63.11
C GLN A 909 39.15 -22.22 -61.97
N SER A 910 39.07 -23.07 -60.95
CA SER A 910 38.23 -22.90 -59.77
C SER A 910 38.75 -21.79 -58.83
N HIS A 911 38.34 -20.55 -59.09
CA HIS A 911 38.58 -19.45 -58.17
C HIS A 911 37.60 -19.53 -56.99
N MET A 912 38.14 -19.56 -55.77
CA MET A 912 37.38 -19.47 -54.53
C MET A 912 37.21 -17.99 -54.16
N THR A 913 35.98 -17.53 -53.98
CA THR A 913 35.70 -16.14 -53.56
C THR A 913 35.07 -16.13 -52.18
N TRP A 914 35.52 -15.18 -51.34
CA TRP A 914 34.84 -14.85 -50.10
C TRP A 914 33.51 -14.16 -50.41
N VAL A 915 32.41 -14.77 -49.98
CA VAL A 915 31.07 -14.17 -50.07
C VAL A 915 30.60 -13.81 -48.66
N ASP A 916 30.34 -12.52 -48.43
CA ASP A 916 29.72 -12.02 -47.19
C ASP A 916 28.20 -12.21 -47.25
N PHE A 917 27.75 -13.36 -46.75
CA PHE A 917 26.33 -13.65 -46.57
C PHE A 917 25.80 -12.94 -45.32
N ARG A 918 25.48 -11.65 -45.48
CA ARG A 918 24.81 -10.85 -44.43
C ARG A 918 23.43 -11.37 -44.01
N ARG A 919 22.84 -12.31 -44.75
CA ARG A 919 21.64 -13.07 -44.38
C ARG A 919 21.87 -14.52 -44.84
N ASN A 920 21.57 -15.52 -44.00
CA ASN A 920 21.72 -16.90 -44.40
C ASN A 920 20.73 -17.23 -45.55
N PRO A 921 21.19 -17.82 -46.68
CA PRO A 921 20.39 -17.94 -47.89
C PRO A 921 19.27 -18.99 -47.82
N SER A 922 19.46 -20.10 -47.10
CA SER A 922 18.47 -21.19 -46.99
C SER A 922 17.47 -20.96 -45.86
N LYS A 923 17.93 -20.44 -44.71
CA LYS A 923 17.11 -20.02 -43.58
C LYS A 923 16.31 -18.77 -43.89
N GLY A 924 16.85 -17.86 -44.71
CA GLY A 924 16.23 -16.57 -45.01
C GLY A 924 16.23 -15.61 -43.82
N TYR A 925 17.15 -15.72 -42.87
CA TYR A 925 17.30 -14.81 -41.70
C TYR A 925 18.78 -14.66 -41.30
N PHE A 926 19.10 -13.74 -40.39
CA PHE A 926 20.42 -13.68 -39.76
C PHE A 926 20.66 -14.90 -38.85
N CYS A 927 21.90 -15.38 -38.82
CA CYS A 927 22.39 -16.43 -37.92
C CYS A 927 23.71 -15.97 -37.30
N ALA A 928 24.10 -16.57 -36.16
CA ALA A 928 25.32 -16.21 -35.45
C ALA A 928 26.55 -17.01 -35.93
N THR A 929 27.75 -16.45 -35.78
CA THR A 929 29.01 -17.02 -36.31
C THR A 929 30.10 -17.13 -35.23
N GLY A 930 30.68 -18.33 -35.09
CA GLY A 930 31.69 -18.61 -34.06
C GLY A 930 31.12 -19.08 -32.71
N GLY A 931 29.98 -19.80 -32.72
CA GLY A 931 29.50 -20.57 -31.56
C GLY A 931 30.34 -21.83 -31.30
N PRO A 932 30.04 -22.62 -30.24
CA PRO A 932 28.78 -22.66 -29.50
C PRO A 932 28.59 -21.51 -28.48
N TYR A 933 27.38 -20.96 -28.44
CA TYR A 933 26.99 -19.96 -27.45
C TYR A 933 26.26 -20.62 -26.27
N LEU A 934 27.01 -21.10 -25.28
CA LEU A 934 26.47 -21.87 -24.15
C LEU A 934 25.26 -21.20 -23.46
N LYS A 935 25.30 -19.87 -23.27
CA LYS A 935 24.20 -19.11 -22.67
C LYS A 935 22.96 -18.95 -23.56
N ALA A 936 23.08 -19.08 -24.88
CA ALA A 936 21.92 -19.17 -25.78
C ALA A 936 21.29 -20.58 -25.80
N GLY A 937 21.91 -21.57 -25.13
CA GLY A 937 21.37 -22.91 -24.93
C GLY A 937 20.99 -23.60 -26.23
N ARG A 938 19.76 -24.11 -26.30
CA ARG A 938 19.20 -24.80 -27.48
C ARG A 938 18.53 -23.85 -28.50
N LEU A 939 18.51 -22.54 -28.25
CA LEU A 939 17.82 -21.55 -29.12
C LEU A 939 18.54 -21.39 -30.45
N LEU A 940 19.87 -21.27 -30.38
CA LEU A 940 20.75 -21.32 -31.54
C LEU A 940 21.24 -22.77 -31.70
N LYS A 941 21.08 -23.32 -32.90
CA LYS A 941 21.52 -24.67 -33.27
C LYS A 941 22.57 -24.58 -34.37
N PRO A 942 23.57 -25.48 -34.41
CA PRO A 942 24.56 -25.47 -35.48
C PRO A 942 23.86 -25.66 -36.83
N ASN A 943 24.26 -24.90 -37.85
CA ASN A 943 23.76 -25.12 -39.20
C ASN A 943 24.52 -26.29 -39.84
N HIS A 944 23.79 -27.29 -40.32
CA HIS A 944 24.36 -28.45 -41.01
C HIS A 944 24.78 -28.14 -42.46
N GLU A 945 24.26 -27.06 -43.06
CA GLU A 945 24.54 -26.67 -44.44
C GLU A 945 25.74 -25.70 -44.57
N ILE A 946 25.99 -24.88 -43.55
CA ILE A 946 27.10 -23.91 -43.52
C ILE A 946 27.85 -24.04 -42.19
N PRO A 947 29.03 -24.68 -42.19
CA PRO A 947 29.85 -24.87 -40.99
C PRO A 947 30.15 -23.56 -40.25
N GLY A 948 30.21 -23.61 -38.92
CA GLY A 948 30.49 -22.46 -38.06
C GLY A 948 29.32 -21.50 -37.82
N GLN A 949 28.21 -21.61 -38.57
CA GLN A 949 26.98 -20.86 -38.31
C GLN A 949 26.08 -21.52 -37.27
N TRP A 950 25.34 -20.68 -36.54
CA TRP A 950 24.41 -21.05 -35.49
C TRP A 950 23.07 -20.31 -35.69
N CYS A 951 22.04 -21.03 -36.13
CA CYS A 951 20.75 -20.49 -36.55
C CYS A 951 19.61 -20.82 -35.56
N LEU A 952 18.54 -20.01 -35.57
CA LEU A 952 17.29 -20.35 -34.86
C LEU A 952 16.59 -21.58 -35.48
N SER A 953 15.93 -22.37 -34.64
CA SER A 953 15.18 -23.57 -35.02
C SER A 953 14.09 -23.33 -36.08
N ALA A 954 13.68 -24.39 -36.79
CA ALA A 954 12.77 -24.33 -37.94
C ALA A 954 11.36 -23.76 -37.64
N ASP A 955 10.91 -23.81 -36.38
CA ASP A 955 9.65 -23.20 -35.95
C ASP A 955 9.71 -21.66 -35.89
N LYS A 956 10.91 -21.08 -35.77
CA LYS A 956 11.17 -19.63 -35.81
C LYS A 956 11.51 -19.26 -37.27
N GLY A 957 10.76 -18.33 -37.87
CA GLY A 957 10.94 -17.96 -39.28
C GLY A 957 10.36 -18.96 -40.30
N ARG A 958 9.19 -19.56 -39.99
CA ARG A 958 8.43 -20.40 -40.95
C ARG A 958 8.11 -19.62 -42.23
N VAL A 959 8.23 -20.28 -43.39
CA VAL A 959 7.80 -19.73 -44.69
C VAL A 959 6.29 -19.93 -44.87
N TYR A 960 5.57 -18.89 -45.29
CA TYR A 960 4.16 -18.92 -45.69
C TYR A 960 3.90 -17.79 -46.70
N ASN A 961 2.84 -17.89 -47.50
CA ASN A 961 2.58 -16.86 -48.50
C ASN A 961 2.16 -15.53 -47.84
N HIS A 962 2.93 -14.48 -48.09
CA HIS A 962 2.64 -13.12 -47.63
C HIS A 962 1.69 -12.36 -48.56
N SER A 963 1.57 -12.75 -49.85
CA SER A 963 0.73 -12.05 -50.85
C SER A 963 -0.78 -12.09 -50.55
N ALA A 964 -1.19 -12.84 -49.52
CA ALA A 964 -2.55 -12.78 -49.01
C ALA A 964 -2.86 -11.41 -48.38
N ILE A 965 -1.88 -10.75 -47.75
CA ILE A 965 -2.07 -9.50 -47.00
C ILE A 965 -2.53 -8.35 -47.91
N ASP A 966 -2.01 -8.28 -49.14
CA ASP A 966 -2.25 -7.16 -50.05
C ASP A 966 -3.68 -7.12 -50.58
N ASN A 967 -4.36 -8.27 -50.64
CA ASN A 967 -5.76 -8.38 -51.08
C ASN A 967 -6.80 -8.07 -49.98
N PHE A 968 -6.38 -7.83 -48.72
CA PHE A 968 -7.30 -7.65 -47.59
C PHE A 968 -7.41 -6.19 -47.12
N THR A 969 -8.08 -5.34 -47.91
CA THR A 969 -8.40 -3.94 -47.54
C THR A 969 -9.11 -3.85 -46.19
N SER A 970 -10.10 -4.72 -45.93
CA SER A 970 -10.87 -4.78 -44.68
C SER A 970 -10.00 -4.98 -43.42
N ALA A 971 -8.84 -5.62 -43.56
CA ALA A 971 -7.96 -5.93 -42.43
C ALA A 971 -6.94 -4.82 -42.14
N LYS A 972 -6.74 -3.87 -43.07
CA LYS A 972 -5.92 -2.67 -42.85
C LYS A 972 -6.67 -1.63 -41.99
N VAL A 973 -7.94 -1.40 -42.30
CA VAL A 973 -8.84 -0.51 -41.53
C VAL A 973 -8.93 -0.92 -40.04
N LEU A 974 -8.92 -2.22 -39.74
CA LEU A 974 -9.02 -2.77 -38.37
C LEU A 974 -7.93 -2.27 -37.40
N PHE A 975 -6.78 -1.86 -37.92
CA PHE A 975 -5.65 -1.35 -37.11
C PHE A 975 -5.36 0.14 -37.35
N GLU A 976 -6.12 0.84 -38.20
CA GLU A 976 -5.89 2.24 -38.56
C GLU A 976 -6.01 3.18 -37.35
N GLU A 977 -7.15 3.13 -36.65
CA GLU A 977 -7.35 3.85 -35.38
C GLU A 977 -6.32 3.41 -34.31
N PRO A 978 -6.14 2.11 -33.98
CA PRO A 978 -5.08 1.65 -33.06
C PRO A 978 -3.65 2.10 -33.39
N ASN A 979 -3.33 2.30 -34.67
CA ASN A 979 -2.02 2.81 -35.12
C ASN A 979 -1.91 4.32 -34.92
N HIS A 980 -2.95 5.10 -35.22
CA HIS A 980 -3.00 6.52 -34.89
C HIS A 980 -2.87 6.74 -33.37
N ASP A 981 -3.60 5.93 -32.61
CA ASP A 981 -3.62 5.93 -31.15
C ASP A 981 -2.24 5.57 -30.55
N LEU A 982 -1.47 4.71 -31.23
CA LEU A 982 -0.06 4.43 -30.92
C LEU A 982 0.83 5.62 -31.26
N ALA A 983 0.74 6.19 -32.46
CA ALA A 983 1.56 7.34 -32.88
C ALA A 983 1.42 8.52 -31.90
N ASN A 984 0.19 8.83 -31.49
CA ASN A 984 -0.11 9.85 -30.48
C ASN A 984 0.55 9.51 -29.13
N LEU A 985 0.47 8.26 -28.67
CA LEU A 985 1.10 7.82 -27.41
C LEU A 985 2.64 7.94 -27.45
N LEU A 986 3.27 7.64 -28.59
CA LEU A 986 4.72 7.77 -28.79
C LEU A 986 5.20 9.23 -28.81
N LEU A 987 4.35 10.16 -29.24
CA LEU A 987 4.64 11.61 -29.19
C LEU A 987 4.39 12.19 -27.79
N GLN A 988 3.39 11.67 -27.06
CA GLN A 988 2.99 12.18 -25.74
C GLN A 988 3.98 11.82 -24.62
N TYR A 989 4.62 10.64 -24.67
CA TYR A 989 5.44 10.12 -23.57
C TYR A 989 6.93 10.02 -23.93
N PRO A 990 7.85 10.40 -23.01
CA PRO A 990 9.29 10.34 -23.24
C PRO A 990 9.83 8.91 -23.08
N PHE A 991 9.51 8.05 -24.06
CA PHE A 991 10.08 6.71 -24.19
C PHE A 991 11.61 6.76 -24.34
N TRP A 992 12.30 5.69 -23.97
CA TRP A 992 13.76 5.66 -24.11
C TRP A 992 14.18 5.73 -25.59
N ARG A 993 15.17 6.58 -25.87
CA ARG A 993 15.82 6.74 -27.17
C ARG A 993 17.33 6.64 -27.00
N SER A 994 18.01 6.11 -28.02
CA SER A 994 19.48 6.15 -28.09
C SER A 994 19.98 7.60 -28.20
N SER A 995 21.18 7.86 -27.69
CA SER A 995 22.01 9.05 -27.94
C SER A 995 22.16 9.42 -29.42
N ARG A 996 21.96 8.48 -30.35
CA ARG A 996 21.97 8.69 -31.80
C ARG A 996 20.65 9.20 -32.38
N SER A 997 19.58 9.25 -31.57
CA SER A 997 18.28 9.77 -31.99
C SER A 997 18.27 11.29 -32.00
N THR A 998 17.87 11.88 -33.12
CA THR A 998 17.72 13.33 -33.29
C THR A 998 16.25 13.77 -33.21
N SER A 999 15.29 12.85 -33.40
CA SER A 999 13.85 13.14 -33.44
C SER A 999 13.05 12.16 -32.58
N VAL A 1000 11.85 12.57 -32.15
CA VAL A 1000 10.87 11.63 -31.56
C VAL A 1000 10.34 10.67 -32.62
N LYS A 1001 10.30 11.07 -33.91
CA LYS A 1001 9.93 10.18 -35.03
C LYS A 1001 10.87 8.97 -35.17
N ASP A 1002 12.08 8.99 -34.61
CA ASP A 1002 13.00 7.84 -34.63
C ASP A 1002 12.48 6.61 -33.83
N LEU A 1003 11.47 6.82 -32.97
CA LEU A 1003 10.74 5.75 -32.28
C LEU A 1003 9.70 5.05 -33.16
N PHE A 1004 9.26 5.68 -34.25
CA PHE A 1004 8.18 5.14 -35.07
C PHE A 1004 8.72 3.96 -35.89
N PRO A 1005 8.13 2.75 -35.78
CA PRO A 1005 8.44 1.65 -36.68
C PRO A 1005 8.17 2.04 -38.13
N ARG A 1006 8.91 1.45 -39.09
CA ARG A 1006 8.79 1.82 -40.52
C ARG A 1006 7.36 1.80 -41.06
N TRP A 1007 6.61 0.76 -40.72
CA TRP A 1007 5.21 0.58 -41.10
C TRP A 1007 4.25 1.60 -40.47
N LEU A 1008 4.61 2.21 -39.33
CA LEU A 1008 3.83 3.26 -38.70
C LEU A 1008 4.13 4.62 -39.36
N ASN A 1009 5.40 4.90 -39.64
CA ASN A 1009 5.83 6.15 -40.28
C ASN A 1009 5.45 6.24 -41.77
N SER A 1010 4.99 5.16 -42.40
CA SER A 1010 4.35 5.20 -43.73
C SER A 1010 2.89 5.72 -43.70
N HIS A 1011 2.35 6.03 -42.52
CA HIS A 1011 0.99 6.57 -42.35
C HIS A 1011 0.96 8.02 -41.79
N PHE A 1012 2.09 8.63 -41.36
CA PHE A 1012 2.13 9.91 -40.61
C PHE A 1012 3.40 10.79 -40.79
#